data_AF-A0A2L0EN08-F1
#
_entry.id   AF-A0A2L0EN08-F1
#
_cell.length_a   1.000
_cell.length_b   1.000
_cell.length_c   1.000
_cell.angle_alpha   90.00
_cell.angle_beta   90.00
_cell.angle_gamma   90.00
#
_symmetry.space_group_name_H-M   'P 1'
#
loop_
_entity.id
_entity.type
_entity.pdbx_description
1 polymer ?
#
loop_
_entity_poly.entity_id
_entity_poly.type
_entity_poly.pdbx_seq_one_letter_code
_entity_poly.pdbx_strand_id
1 'polypeptide(L)'
;MSPRAVGASFLVREGSANPGRHPAETMSFLKIVCSEPKNELASFLQALPFEPAEPVIALVLSTADLAYPTVAARTFLYSALEVGASHLLWVAPYVPPSGKVGRQIRDAEAFVRASGRKVTAVWHGPLLSALSLWRDDIRLRRTLPLPLGDGALPWVAPADVARAALRALEQPGAEPPVICGPAACTGAQVAEALSRAIRTNLAGARFARKRFEEIDRDHSQALSADELLPYLRGLGYAPDEAQAALSAADVNRDGTIDFQEFTAGVRERLDTLVQQLLREDTFSLRYVDTPADQAVAALVQAGLRKAAAEALIEGWASLAREGIPGGAGEAWLDLPPASVDVWAERSALDFVSVHLLPGQGLLSRSEGVFDQNAAAGALAGKAASISKVVDGSGRILSLCRALDGSGVAGRWLDAPVEGLRWVTCADAEKRRALLVSDGQLAGLHVEGEWQGLPAAMRLLMARAPLPGWQLATFRELGELKLEQAAALLEPDEIVCNCAGVKRGQISALIEAGCASADELSERTRAGQICGGCRPAIEEMFGAPGLTQAEVKGARELSPGIFQITLAPIGGAPAGSVPGQHVLVQGYLDRRWMARAYTLSAPARLGGDYEITVKREELGVFSRWLCERAAASLLRASTPRGSFVLPAPPVDRVVFFAGGIGVTPAMAMLRALDGGGRPDAPRFHLDWSAPRAADFVYFEDELRAIAGRTPGAAFRLRETRAAGRITKEEVAELYPYRPGSRALVCGPDGFMRDVHAHLSAAGWPEDMIQRELFTSNVDTAGAIRPTPLRRAGAAPVAGGVCPVEHSSFHLKPTPPAALWTEAEVFLRQCYAELGVPSAFEERWQDVRASLEQHGTYTHLPDELTYGARLAWRNSSRCIGRFFWSTLHVRDMRHLKTEEEIFQAILEHLDLATNGGDIRATLTAFRPWAPRIRIWNGQIIRYAGYRLPDGGILGDPANVELTEQALSLGWPGGARTRFDLLPLIIQVGDSRPRWFELPPERVLEVPIEHPRHVWFAELGLKWHALPAVCNMALDLGGVHYTAVPFNGFYMGTEIGARNLSDVTRYNQLPVIAERLGLDRSRSDTLWQDAALVELNVAVLHSFRQAKVRMLDHHTLADYFKKFEEQERQCKRPVYADWSWIVPPMSGSLTPVFHTDMENRILKPNYLYQDDPWKAPKG
;
A
#
# COMPACT_ATOMS: atom_id res chain seq x y z
N MET A 1 -37.31 -50.46 16.83
CA MET A 1 -36.55 -49.25 16.46
C MET A 1 -37.54 -48.13 16.21
N SER A 2 -37.50 -47.10 17.06
CA SER A 2 -38.37 -45.92 17.06
C SER A 2 -38.24 -45.11 15.75
N PRO A 3 -39.34 -44.66 15.11
CA PRO A 3 -39.26 -43.68 14.03
C PRO A 3 -38.89 -42.32 14.63
N ARG A 4 -37.72 -41.79 14.26
CA ARG A 4 -37.30 -40.43 14.61
C ARG A 4 -38.30 -39.42 14.05
N ALA A 5 -38.79 -38.56 14.93
CA ALA A 5 -39.69 -37.45 14.65
C ALA A 5 -39.14 -36.54 13.54
N VAL A 6 -39.94 -36.34 12.50
CA VAL A 6 -39.79 -35.25 11.53
C VAL A 6 -40.34 -33.99 12.21
N GLY A 7 -39.48 -33.03 12.48
CA GLY A 7 -39.87 -31.74 13.04
C GLY A 7 -40.73 -30.95 12.06
N ALA A 8 -42.05 -31.03 12.22
CA ALA A 8 -43.00 -30.07 11.71
C ALA A 8 -43.46 -29.20 12.89
N SER A 9 -43.00 -27.95 12.94
CA SER A 9 -43.50 -26.97 13.89
C SER A 9 -44.88 -26.52 13.45
N PHE A 10 -45.92 -27.01 14.11
CA PHE A 10 -47.30 -26.55 13.90
C PHE A 10 -47.54 -25.26 14.68
N LEU A 11 -48.17 -24.27 14.05
CA LEU A 11 -48.68 -23.08 14.75
C LEU A 11 -49.86 -23.51 15.64
N VAL A 12 -49.70 -23.41 16.95
CA VAL A 12 -50.78 -23.56 17.94
C VAL A 12 -50.99 -22.19 18.58
N ARG A 13 -52.22 -21.67 18.50
CA ARG A 13 -52.66 -20.55 19.35
C ARG A 13 -53.78 -21.09 20.23
N GLU A 14 -53.55 -21.16 21.53
CA GLU A 14 -54.61 -21.34 22.53
C GLU A 14 -55.44 -20.05 22.56
N GLY A 15 -56.75 -20.16 22.38
CA GLY A 15 -57.66 -19.07 22.66
C GLY A 15 -57.63 -18.75 24.16
N SER A 16 -57.73 -17.47 24.50
CA SER A 16 -57.77 -17.00 25.90
C SER A 16 -58.80 -17.75 26.74
N ALA A 17 -58.33 -18.49 27.76
CA ALA A 17 -59.21 -19.03 28.78
C ALA A 17 -59.73 -17.86 29.64
N ASN A 18 -61.04 -17.61 29.59
CA ASN A 18 -61.73 -16.72 30.51
C ASN A 18 -61.82 -17.45 31.88
N PRO A 19 -61.21 -16.97 32.98
CA PRO A 19 -60.98 -17.75 34.20
C PRO A 19 -62.22 -17.94 35.10
N GLY A 20 -63.43 -18.04 34.53
CA GLY A 20 -64.69 -17.97 35.28
C GLY A 20 -65.80 -18.95 34.92
N ARG A 21 -65.57 -20.03 34.14
CA ARG A 21 -66.63 -21.02 33.85
C ARG A 21 -66.25 -22.45 34.25
N HIS A 22 -67.21 -23.12 34.90
CA HIS A 22 -67.14 -24.49 35.40
C HIS A 22 -66.94 -25.55 34.29
N PRO A 23 -66.34 -26.71 34.61
CA PRO A 23 -65.95 -27.73 33.63
C PRO A 23 -67.10 -28.72 33.36
N ALA A 24 -67.99 -28.38 32.42
CA ALA A 24 -68.93 -29.34 31.80
C ALA A 24 -69.50 -28.87 30.43
N GLU A 25 -69.01 -27.79 29.83
CA GLU A 25 -69.40 -27.36 28.49
C GLU A 25 -68.29 -27.73 27.49
N THR A 26 -68.63 -28.53 26.49
CA THR A 26 -67.77 -28.91 25.36
C THR A 26 -67.28 -27.62 24.67
N MET A 27 -66.01 -27.25 24.86
CA MET A 27 -65.46 -26.05 24.22
C MET A 27 -65.43 -26.25 22.70
N SER A 28 -66.20 -25.46 21.97
CA SER A 28 -66.10 -25.40 20.52
C SER A 28 -64.92 -24.52 20.10
N PHE A 29 -64.15 -24.99 19.12
CA PHE A 29 -62.98 -24.29 18.59
C PHE A 29 -62.79 -24.64 17.12
N LEU A 30 -62.10 -23.76 16.39
CA LEU A 30 -61.60 -24.03 15.04
C LEU A 30 -60.07 -24.07 15.07
N LYS A 31 -59.47 -25.24 14.82
CA LYS A 31 -58.00 -25.39 14.71
C LYS A 31 -57.60 -25.59 13.25
N ILE A 32 -56.62 -24.83 12.77
CA ILE A 32 -56.15 -24.91 11.38
C ILE A 32 -54.79 -25.59 11.35
N VAL A 33 -54.64 -26.56 10.44
CA VAL A 33 -53.42 -27.32 10.19
C VAL A 33 -52.97 -27.02 8.77
N CYS A 34 -51.73 -26.54 8.63
CA CYS A 34 -51.10 -26.28 7.35
C CYS A 34 -49.58 -26.52 7.48
N SER A 35 -48.97 -27.19 6.49
CA SER A 35 -47.53 -27.48 6.49
C SER A 35 -46.66 -26.27 6.15
N GLU A 36 -47.27 -25.20 5.62
CA GLU A 36 -46.59 -23.95 5.26
C GLU A 36 -46.87 -22.85 6.31
N PRO A 37 -45.84 -22.38 7.06
CA PRO A 37 -46.00 -21.47 8.20
C PRO A 37 -46.45 -20.04 7.85
N LYS A 38 -46.59 -19.70 6.56
CA LYS A 38 -47.09 -18.40 6.04
C LYS A 38 -48.09 -18.58 4.90
N ASN A 39 -48.92 -19.62 4.95
CA ASN A 39 -49.91 -19.86 3.92
C ASN A 39 -51.08 -18.87 4.01
N GLU A 40 -51.30 -18.08 2.94
CA GLU A 40 -52.30 -17.01 2.91
C GLU A 40 -53.74 -17.52 3.16
N LEU A 41 -54.10 -18.70 2.63
CA LEU A 41 -55.41 -19.30 2.85
C LEU A 41 -55.62 -19.72 4.31
N ALA A 42 -54.61 -20.33 4.93
CA ALA A 42 -54.65 -20.67 6.35
C ALA A 42 -54.79 -19.41 7.22
N SER A 43 -54.05 -18.33 6.90
CA SER A 43 -54.15 -17.05 7.61
C SER A 43 -55.55 -16.42 7.49
N PHE A 44 -56.15 -16.43 6.29
CA PHE A 44 -57.52 -15.93 6.12
C PHE A 44 -58.53 -16.75 6.91
N LEU A 45 -58.44 -18.08 6.85
CA LEU A 45 -59.30 -18.96 7.65
C LEU A 45 -59.16 -18.69 9.15
N GLN A 46 -57.94 -18.39 9.62
CA GLN A 46 -57.67 -18.11 11.03
C GLN A 46 -58.21 -16.75 11.48
N ALA A 47 -58.26 -15.78 10.57
CA ALA A 47 -58.72 -14.42 10.85
C ALA A 47 -60.26 -14.25 10.79
N LEU A 48 -60.99 -15.29 10.37
CA LEU A 48 -62.45 -15.22 10.29
C LEU A 48 -63.09 -15.23 11.69
N PRO A 49 -64.05 -14.33 11.97
CA PRO A 49 -64.76 -14.30 13.24
C PRO A 49 -65.84 -15.39 13.27
N PHE A 50 -65.44 -16.64 13.48
CA PHE A 50 -66.34 -17.79 13.52
C PHE A 50 -66.10 -18.66 14.75
N GLU A 51 -67.17 -18.91 15.50
CA GLU A 51 -67.20 -19.89 16.59
C GLU A 51 -68.06 -21.08 16.14
N PRO A 52 -67.46 -22.27 15.92
CA PRO A 52 -68.23 -23.41 15.46
C PRO A 52 -69.17 -23.92 16.55
N ALA A 53 -70.24 -24.60 16.17
CA ALA A 53 -71.16 -25.26 17.12
C ALA A 53 -70.58 -26.54 17.73
N GLU A 54 -69.52 -27.09 17.14
CA GLU A 54 -68.80 -28.28 17.58
C GLU A 54 -67.28 -28.11 17.38
N PRO A 55 -66.42 -28.91 18.03
CA PRO A 55 -64.97 -28.87 17.79
C PRO A 55 -64.59 -29.20 16.33
N VAL A 56 -64.09 -28.20 15.60
CA VAL A 56 -63.67 -28.30 14.19
C VAL A 56 -62.15 -28.24 14.07
N ILE A 57 -61.58 -29.12 13.24
CA ILE A 57 -60.20 -29.00 12.77
C ILE A 57 -60.16 -28.97 11.25
N ALA A 58 -59.41 -28.02 10.69
CA ALA A 58 -59.29 -27.79 9.26
C ALA A 58 -57.88 -28.15 8.76
N LEU A 59 -57.79 -28.93 7.70
CA LEU A 59 -56.56 -29.12 6.94
C LEU A 59 -56.60 -28.23 5.71
N VAL A 60 -55.61 -27.35 5.57
CA VAL A 60 -55.34 -26.63 4.32
C VAL A 60 -54.21 -27.35 3.62
N LEU A 61 -54.53 -28.08 2.55
CA LEU A 61 -53.55 -28.78 1.74
C LEU A 61 -52.74 -27.77 0.92
N SER A 62 -51.52 -27.50 1.38
CA SER A 62 -50.64 -26.48 0.83
C SER A 62 -49.86 -26.98 -0.39
N THR A 63 -49.10 -26.10 -1.05
CA THR A 63 -48.28 -26.51 -2.21
C THR A 63 -47.22 -27.55 -1.81
N ALA A 64 -46.68 -27.44 -0.60
CA ALA A 64 -45.74 -28.40 -0.02
C ALA A 64 -46.33 -29.80 0.18
N ASP A 65 -47.65 -29.92 0.33
CA ASP A 65 -48.34 -31.18 0.64
C ASP A 65 -48.75 -31.97 -0.62
N LEU A 66 -48.78 -31.33 -1.79
CA LEU A 66 -49.29 -31.92 -3.04
C LEU A 66 -48.51 -33.16 -3.50
N ALA A 67 -47.24 -33.25 -3.15
CA ALA A 67 -46.42 -34.43 -3.45
C ALA A 67 -46.78 -35.65 -2.59
N TYR A 68 -47.34 -35.43 -1.39
CA TYR A 68 -47.60 -36.46 -0.39
C TYR A 68 -48.92 -36.24 0.37
N PRO A 69 -50.06 -36.09 -0.32
CA PRO A 69 -51.33 -35.72 0.32
C PRO A 69 -51.80 -36.75 1.35
N THR A 70 -51.49 -38.04 1.16
CA THR A 70 -51.80 -39.11 2.13
C THR A 70 -51.04 -38.94 3.45
N VAL A 71 -49.83 -38.38 3.43
CA VAL A 71 -49.06 -38.10 4.65
C VAL A 71 -49.71 -36.95 5.40
N ALA A 72 -50.07 -35.87 4.70
CA ALA A 72 -50.82 -34.75 5.29
C ALA A 72 -52.15 -35.22 5.90
N ALA A 73 -52.91 -36.05 5.20
CA ALA A 73 -54.16 -36.64 5.69
C ALA A 73 -53.98 -37.49 6.97
N ARG A 74 -52.91 -38.30 7.05
CA ARG A 74 -52.61 -39.08 8.26
C ARG A 74 -52.30 -38.17 9.44
N THR A 75 -51.40 -37.21 9.25
CA THR A 75 -51.03 -36.24 10.28
C THR A 75 -52.25 -35.44 10.74
N PHE A 76 -53.12 -35.05 9.81
CA PHE A 76 -54.37 -34.37 10.11
C PHE A 76 -55.31 -35.19 11.00
N LEU A 77 -55.50 -36.47 10.71
CA LEU A 77 -56.32 -37.36 11.55
C LEU A 77 -55.72 -37.55 12.95
N TYR A 78 -54.39 -37.62 13.07
CA TYR A 78 -53.72 -37.63 14.37
C TYR A 78 -53.97 -36.33 15.16
N SER A 79 -53.81 -35.17 14.53
CA SER A 79 -54.10 -33.88 15.15
C SER A 79 -55.57 -33.75 15.55
N ALA A 80 -56.49 -34.30 14.75
CA ALA A 80 -57.91 -34.32 15.05
C ALA A 80 -58.26 -35.18 16.27
N LEU A 81 -57.60 -36.34 16.42
CA LEU A 81 -57.71 -37.20 17.60
C LEU A 81 -57.18 -36.49 18.85
N GLU A 82 -56.03 -35.83 18.74
CA GLU A 82 -55.36 -35.14 19.84
C GLU A 82 -56.23 -34.02 20.45
N VAL A 83 -56.88 -33.23 19.59
CA VAL A 83 -57.73 -32.11 20.05
C VAL A 83 -59.19 -32.50 20.28
N GLY A 84 -59.58 -33.75 20.01
CA GLY A 84 -60.96 -34.21 20.19
C GLY A 84 -61.94 -33.60 19.18
N ALA A 85 -61.51 -33.27 17.95
CA ALA A 85 -62.38 -32.71 16.93
C ALA A 85 -63.40 -33.74 16.42
N SER A 86 -64.69 -33.38 16.42
CA SER A 86 -65.80 -34.19 15.89
C SER A 86 -66.06 -33.94 14.40
N HIS A 87 -65.68 -32.74 13.90
CA HIS A 87 -65.88 -32.31 12.53
C HIS A 87 -64.54 -31.93 11.87
N LEU A 88 -64.26 -32.54 10.71
CA LEU A 88 -63.05 -32.32 9.92
C LEU A 88 -63.38 -31.48 8.68
N LEU A 89 -62.69 -30.36 8.51
CA LEU A 89 -62.75 -29.55 7.30
C LEU A 89 -61.54 -29.86 6.40
N TRP A 90 -61.80 -30.45 5.24
CA TRP A 90 -60.78 -30.77 4.23
C TRP A 90 -60.75 -29.69 3.15
N VAL A 91 -59.74 -28.82 3.16
CA VAL A 91 -59.58 -27.76 2.14
C VAL A 91 -58.44 -28.12 1.21
N ALA A 92 -58.74 -28.41 -0.05
CA ALA A 92 -57.74 -28.90 -1.00
C ALA A 92 -57.96 -28.36 -2.44
N PRO A 93 -56.89 -28.23 -3.24
CA PRO A 93 -57.03 -27.85 -4.64
C PRO A 93 -57.65 -28.99 -5.45
N TYR A 94 -58.53 -28.63 -6.37
CA TYR A 94 -59.09 -29.56 -7.34
C TYR A 94 -58.06 -29.82 -8.45
N VAL A 95 -57.66 -31.08 -8.59
CA VAL A 95 -56.84 -31.59 -9.70
C VAL A 95 -57.59 -32.76 -10.35
N PRO A 96 -57.71 -32.81 -11.70
CA PRO A 96 -58.41 -33.90 -12.37
C PRO A 96 -57.83 -35.28 -11.99
N PRO A 97 -58.69 -36.30 -11.73
CA PRO A 97 -58.25 -37.62 -11.29
C PRO A 97 -57.60 -38.47 -12.40
N SER A 98 -57.54 -37.95 -13.63
CA SER A 98 -56.78 -38.53 -14.74
C SER A 98 -55.27 -38.53 -14.46
N GLY A 99 -54.77 -37.51 -13.75
CA GLY A 99 -53.37 -37.35 -13.34
C GLY A 99 -53.00 -38.11 -12.07
N LYS A 100 -51.70 -38.26 -11.81
CA LYS A 100 -51.19 -38.97 -10.62
C LYS A 100 -51.53 -38.18 -9.36
N VAL A 101 -51.28 -36.87 -9.37
CA VAL A 101 -51.54 -35.97 -8.24
C VAL A 101 -53.03 -35.96 -7.89
N GLY A 102 -53.92 -35.83 -8.89
CA GLY A 102 -55.36 -35.83 -8.67
C GLY A 102 -55.88 -37.10 -8.00
N ARG A 103 -55.39 -38.30 -8.41
CA ARG A 103 -55.71 -39.56 -7.73
C ARG A 103 -55.24 -39.57 -6.28
N GLN A 104 -54.01 -39.15 -6.03
CA GLN A 104 -53.45 -39.15 -4.68
C GLN A 104 -54.21 -38.22 -3.71
N ILE A 105 -54.68 -37.06 -4.17
CA ILE A 105 -55.48 -36.15 -3.33
C ILE A 105 -56.86 -36.77 -3.05
N ARG A 106 -57.49 -37.41 -4.03
CA ARG A 106 -58.76 -38.14 -3.85
C ARG A 106 -58.63 -39.33 -2.91
N ASP A 107 -57.57 -40.12 -3.04
CA ASP A 107 -57.28 -41.24 -2.14
C ASP A 107 -57.05 -40.75 -0.69
N ALA A 108 -56.38 -39.61 -0.53
CA ALA A 108 -56.15 -38.99 0.77
C ALA A 108 -57.45 -38.47 1.40
N GLU A 109 -58.34 -37.83 0.63
CA GLU A 109 -59.66 -37.42 1.11
C GLU A 109 -60.52 -38.63 1.48
N ALA A 110 -60.57 -39.67 0.64
CA ALA A 110 -61.30 -40.91 0.91
C ALA A 110 -60.82 -41.56 2.21
N PHE A 111 -59.49 -41.53 2.47
CA PHE A 111 -58.90 -41.97 3.72
C PHE A 111 -59.37 -41.15 4.93
N VAL A 112 -59.51 -39.83 4.81
CA VAL A 112 -60.06 -38.96 5.87
C VAL A 112 -61.55 -39.25 6.10
N ARG A 113 -62.34 -39.44 5.04
CA ARG A 113 -63.77 -39.78 5.14
C ARG A 113 -64.01 -41.15 5.78
N ALA A 114 -63.10 -42.10 5.60
CA ALA A 114 -63.14 -43.40 6.26
C ALA A 114 -62.88 -43.34 7.79
N SER A 115 -62.56 -42.17 8.36
CA SER A 115 -62.28 -42.01 9.80
C SER A 115 -63.50 -42.10 10.72
N GLY A 116 -64.72 -42.17 10.17
CA GLY A 116 -65.97 -42.21 10.94
C GLY A 116 -66.39 -40.88 11.56
N ARG A 117 -65.67 -39.78 11.29
CA ARG A 117 -66.02 -38.40 11.70
C ARG A 117 -66.81 -37.69 10.61
N LYS A 118 -67.48 -36.61 10.98
CA LYS A 118 -68.12 -35.71 10.02
C LYS A 118 -67.04 -35.00 9.20
N VAL A 119 -67.07 -35.11 7.89
CA VAL A 119 -66.09 -34.48 6.99
C VAL A 119 -66.81 -33.55 6.02
N THR A 120 -66.38 -32.29 5.97
CA THR A 120 -66.78 -31.33 4.93
C THR A 120 -65.56 -31.09 4.04
N ALA A 121 -65.68 -31.37 2.74
CA ALA A 121 -64.64 -31.07 1.78
C ALA A 121 -64.93 -29.77 1.03
N VAL A 122 -63.92 -28.91 0.94
CA VAL A 122 -63.94 -27.65 0.19
C VAL A 122 -62.86 -27.76 -0.86
N TRP A 123 -63.29 -27.90 -2.10
CA TRP A 123 -62.40 -27.95 -3.24
C TRP A 123 -62.25 -26.56 -3.85
N HIS A 124 -61.04 -26.19 -4.24
CA HIS A 124 -60.79 -24.89 -4.85
C HIS A 124 -59.97 -24.99 -6.14
N GLY A 125 -60.16 -24.00 -7.03
CA GLY A 125 -59.29 -23.78 -8.19
C GLY A 125 -57.88 -23.32 -7.78
N PRO A 126 -56.99 -23.04 -8.73
CA PRO A 126 -55.63 -22.61 -8.45
C PRO A 126 -55.65 -21.27 -7.70
N LEU A 127 -54.92 -21.18 -6.59
CA LEU A 127 -54.92 -19.99 -5.75
C LEU A 127 -54.10 -18.88 -6.40
N LEU A 128 -54.62 -17.66 -6.39
CA LEU A 128 -53.87 -16.46 -6.81
C LEU A 128 -52.61 -16.23 -5.96
N SER A 129 -52.64 -16.63 -4.69
CA SER A 129 -51.48 -16.57 -3.79
C SER A 129 -50.29 -17.41 -4.26
N ALA A 130 -50.51 -18.43 -5.11
CA ALA A 130 -49.43 -19.21 -5.69
C ALA A 130 -48.54 -18.39 -6.64
N LEU A 131 -49.02 -17.24 -7.14
CA LEU A 131 -48.21 -16.30 -7.91
C LEU A 131 -47.07 -15.68 -7.08
N SER A 132 -47.17 -15.69 -5.74
CA SER A 132 -46.08 -15.27 -4.85
C SER A 132 -44.85 -16.19 -4.93
N LEU A 133 -44.97 -17.42 -5.47
CA LEU A 133 -43.82 -18.28 -5.72
C LEU A 133 -42.87 -17.70 -6.78
N TRP A 134 -43.38 -16.81 -7.64
CA TRP A 134 -42.65 -16.11 -8.71
C TRP A 134 -42.30 -14.67 -8.33
N ARG A 135 -42.39 -14.33 -7.05
CA ARG A 135 -42.21 -12.97 -6.53
C ARG A 135 -40.87 -12.37 -6.95
N ASP A 136 -39.79 -13.14 -6.93
CA ASP A 136 -38.46 -12.64 -7.27
C ASP A 136 -38.29 -12.40 -8.77
N ASP A 137 -38.77 -13.30 -9.64
CA ASP A 137 -38.81 -13.07 -11.09
C ASP A 137 -39.68 -11.85 -11.45
N ILE A 138 -40.82 -11.69 -10.79
CA ILE A 138 -41.72 -10.54 -10.99
C ILE A 138 -41.06 -9.24 -10.49
N ARG A 139 -40.40 -9.26 -9.32
CA ARG A 139 -39.74 -8.09 -8.72
C ARG A 139 -38.49 -7.66 -9.49
N LEU A 140 -37.64 -8.62 -9.84
CA LEU A 140 -36.30 -8.37 -10.35
C LEU A 140 -36.23 -8.37 -11.88
N ARG A 141 -36.93 -9.31 -12.54
CA ARG A 141 -36.87 -9.53 -13.99
C ARG A 141 -38.09 -9.04 -14.76
N ARG A 142 -39.18 -8.72 -14.05
CA ARG A 142 -40.46 -8.28 -14.62
C ARG A 142 -41.07 -9.32 -15.56
N THR A 143 -40.85 -10.58 -15.25
CA THR A 143 -41.40 -11.72 -15.99
C THR A 143 -42.32 -12.54 -15.10
N LEU A 144 -43.42 -13.04 -15.67
CA LEU A 144 -44.28 -14.03 -15.06
C LEU A 144 -44.10 -15.36 -15.81
N PRO A 145 -43.20 -16.26 -15.35
CA PRO A 145 -42.92 -17.53 -16.03
C PRO A 145 -43.94 -18.59 -15.59
N LEU A 146 -45.04 -18.73 -16.34
CA LEU A 146 -46.04 -19.79 -16.09
C LEU A 146 -46.03 -20.81 -17.24
N PRO A 147 -46.15 -22.12 -16.96
CA PRO A 147 -46.16 -23.17 -17.97
C PRO A 147 -47.58 -23.43 -18.49
N LEU A 148 -48.24 -22.41 -19.02
CA LEU A 148 -49.65 -22.50 -19.43
C LEU A 148 -49.85 -22.48 -20.94
N GLY A 149 -48.85 -22.08 -21.75
CA GLY A 149 -49.05 -21.80 -23.16
C GLY A 149 -50.21 -20.80 -23.35
N ASP A 150 -51.17 -21.17 -24.20
CA ASP A 150 -52.43 -20.45 -24.42
C ASP A 150 -53.56 -20.88 -23.46
N GLY A 151 -53.29 -21.81 -22.54
CA GLY A 151 -54.26 -22.31 -21.56
C GLY A 151 -54.70 -21.23 -20.57
N ALA A 152 -55.96 -21.32 -20.12
CA ALA A 152 -56.54 -20.43 -19.12
C ALA A 152 -56.94 -21.20 -17.86
N LEU A 153 -56.66 -20.63 -16.69
CA LEU A 153 -56.98 -21.23 -15.39
C LEU A 153 -57.94 -20.34 -14.59
N PRO A 154 -58.92 -20.92 -13.86
CA PRO A 154 -59.89 -20.15 -13.07
C PRO A 154 -59.35 -19.80 -11.68
N TRP A 155 -58.39 -18.88 -11.67
CA TRP A 155 -57.69 -18.45 -10.46
C TRP A 155 -58.62 -17.89 -9.38
N VAL A 156 -58.46 -18.34 -8.14
CA VAL A 156 -59.33 -17.93 -7.02
C VAL A 156 -58.54 -17.26 -5.90
N ALA A 157 -59.11 -16.22 -5.29
CA ALA A 157 -58.47 -15.57 -4.15
C ALA A 157 -58.61 -16.43 -2.88
N PRO A 158 -57.56 -16.54 -2.04
CA PRO A 158 -57.61 -17.31 -0.80
C PRO A 158 -58.76 -16.89 0.14
N ALA A 159 -59.06 -15.60 0.21
CA ALA A 159 -60.16 -15.08 1.02
C ALA A 159 -61.54 -15.63 0.60
N ASP A 160 -61.74 -15.93 -0.69
CA ASP A 160 -63.01 -16.47 -1.19
C ASP A 160 -63.15 -17.95 -0.84
N VAL A 161 -62.05 -18.71 -0.91
CA VAL A 161 -62.01 -20.10 -0.44
C VAL A 161 -62.24 -20.18 1.07
N ALA A 162 -61.66 -19.25 1.84
CA ALA A 162 -61.88 -19.18 3.29
C ALA A 162 -63.36 -18.89 3.62
N ARG A 163 -64.00 -17.95 2.92
CA ARG A 163 -65.44 -17.68 3.07
C ARG A 163 -66.31 -18.87 2.66
N ALA A 164 -65.97 -19.56 1.58
CA ALA A 164 -66.69 -20.75 1.16
C ALA A 164 -66.60 -21.88 2.19
N ALA A 165 -65.42 -22.06 2.79
CA ALA A 165 -65.19 -23.03 3.84
C ALA A 165 -65.97 -22.70 5.11
N LEU A 166 -66.02 -21.42 5.49
CA LEU A 166 -66.88 -20.94 6.58
C LEU A 166 -68.35 -21.26 6.32
N ARG A 167 -68.87 -20.90 5.14
CA ARG A 167 -70.27 -21.20 4.78
C ARG A 167 -70.57 -22.70 4.79
N ALA A 168 -69.61 -23.53 4.36
CA ALA A 168 -69.74 -24.99 4.40
C ALA A 168 -69.73 -25.56 5.83
N LEU A 169 -69.14 -24.86 6.80
CA LEU A 169 -69.26 -25.20 8.21
C LEU A 169 -70.61 -24.74 8.80
N GLU A 170 -71.15 -23.61 8.36
CA GLU A 170 -72.46 -23.09 8.76
C GLU A 170 -73.64 -23.90 8.19
N GLN A 171 -73.45 -24.58 7.06
CA GLN A 171 -74.47 -25.43 6.40
C GLN A 171 -74.04 -26.91 6.34
N PRO A 172 -74.02 -27.61 7.48
CA PRO A 172 -73.47 -28.97 7.54
C PRO A 172 -74.29 -29.97 6.71
N GLY A 173 -73.61 -30.66 5.80
CA GLY A 173 -74.19 -31.67 4.90
C GLY A 173 -74.34 -31.20 3.44
N ALA A 174 -74.18 -29.91 3.16
CA ALA A 174 -74.07 -29.38 1.82
C ALA A 174 -72.59 -29.26 1.42
N GLU A 175 -72.16 -30.01 0.40
CA GLU A 175 -70.80 -29.88 -0.13
C GLU A 175 -70.74 -28.73 -1.14
N PRO A 176 -69.83 -27.76 -0.97
CA PRO A 176 -69.71 -26.66 -1.91
C PRO A 176 -69.27 -27.17 -3.30
N PRO A 177 -69.69 -26.50 -4.38
CA PRO A 177 -69.05 -26.70 -5.68
C PRO A 177 -67.56 -26.34 -5.58
N VAL A 178 -66.77 -26.74 -6.58
CA VAL A 178 -65.37 -26.32 -6.64
C VAL A 178 -65.30 -24.79 -6.73
N ILE A 179 -64.71 -24.15 -5.72
CA ILE A 179 -64.66 -22.71 -5.58
C ILE A 179 -63.59 -22.15 -6.52
N CYS A 180 -64.03 -21.38 -7.50
CA CYS A 180 -63.22 -20.88 -8.60
C CYS A 180 -63.34 -19.36 -8.74
N GLY A 181 -62.39 -18.74 -9.42
CA GLY A 181 -62.51 -17.35 -9.83
C GLY A 181 -63.69 -17.10 -10.78
N PRO A 182 -64.06 -15.83 -10.98
CA PRO A 182 -65.20 -15.46 -11.82
C PRO A 182 -64.99 -15.76 -13.32
N ALA A 183 -63.73 -15.88 -13.78
CA ALA A 183 -63.39 -16.25 -15.14
C ALA A 183 -62.04 -17.00 -15.18
N ALA A 184 -61.84 -17.84 -16.20
CA ALA A 184 -60.53 -18.42 -16.48
C ALA A 184 -59.63 -17.39 -17.16
N CYS A 185 -58.40 -17.21 -16.66
CA CYS A 185 -57.44 -16.24 -17.19
C CYS A 185 -56.19 -16.95 -17.72
N THR A 186 -55.72 -16.50 -18.90
CA THR A 186 -54.42 -16.91 -19.45
C THR A 186 -53.27 -16.27 -18.67
N GLY A 187 -52.05 -16.81 -18.83
CA GLY A 187 -50.85 -16.20 -18.22
C GLY A 187 -50.65 -14.74 -18.60
N ALA A 188 -50.99 -14.35 -19.84
CA ALA A 188 -50.92 -12.97 -20.31
C ALA A 188 -51.92 -12.04 -19.59
N GLN A 189 -53.16 -12.50 -19.40
CA GLN A 189 -54.19 -11.72 -18.68
C GLN A 189 -53.83 -11.52 -17.20
N VAL A 190 -53.24 -12.55 -16.55
CA VAL A 190 -52.73 -12.44 -15.19
C VAL A 190 -51.56 -11.44 -15.10
N ALA A 191 -50.62 -11.50 -16.06
CA ALA A 191 -49.52 -10.55 -16.14
C ALA A 191 -50.01 -9.10 -16.34
N GLU A 192 -51.04 -8.89 -17.18
CA GLU A 192 -51.63 -7.58 -17.40
C GLU A 192 -52.32 -7.02 -16.14
N ALA A 193 -53.12 -7.85 -15.45
CA ALA A 193 -53.78 -7.47 -14.20
C ALA A 193 -52.77 -7.09 -13.11
N LEU A 194 -51.70 -7.87 -12.94
CA LEU A 194 -50.61 -7.55 -12.03
C LEU A 194 -49.86 -6.27 -12.44
N SER A 195 -49.62 -6.06 -13.73
CA SER A 195 -48.98 -4.83 -14.24
C SER A 195 -49.80 -3.59 -13.91
N ARG A 196 -51.12 -3.67 -14.10
CA ARG A 196 -52.07 -2.60 -13.78
C ARG A 196 -52.07 -2.33 -12.27
N ALA A 197 -52.16 -3.37 -11.46
CA ALA A 197 -52.15 -3.27 -10.01
C ALA A 197 -50.83 -2.66 -9.47
N ILE A 198 -49.68 -3.07 -10.00
CA ILE A 198 -48.36 -2.51 -9.64
C ILE A 198 -48.31 -1.02 -9.98
N ARG A 199 -48.74 -0.61 -11.18
CA ARG A 199 -48.79 0.81 -11.57
C ARG A 199 -49.67 1.63 -10.65
N THR A 200 -50.88 1.15 -10.34
CA THR A 200 -51.82 1.84 -9.44
C THR A 200 -51.27 1.98 -8.02
N ASN A 201 -50.54 0.97 -7.53
CA ASN A 201 -49.98 0.98 -6.18
C ASN A 201 -48.64 1.74 -6.05
N LEU A 202 -48.07 2.19 -7.17
CA LEU A 202 -46.90 3.07 -7.23
C LEU A 202 -47.27 4.56 -7.35
N ALA A 203 -48.57 4.90 -7.34
CA ALA A 203 -49.03 6.28 -7.46
C ALA A 203 -48.98 7.04 -6.11
N GLY A 204 -48.13 8.07 -6.05
CA GLY A 204 -48.12 9.15 -5.07
C GLY A 204 -48.09 8.70 -3.61
N ALA A 205 -48.78 9.47 -2.77
CA ALA A 205 -48.86 9.25 -1.33
C ALA A 205 -49.48 7.89 -0.95
N ARG A 206 -50.26 7.26 -1.84
CA ARG A 206 -50.87 5.95 -1.62
C ARG A 206 -49.80 4.85 -1.50
N PHE A 207 -48.76 4.91 -2.31
CA PHE A 207 -47.61 4.00 -2.23
C PHE A 207 -46.92 4.10 -0.86
N ALA A 208 -46.59 5.33 -0.45
CA ALA A 208 -45.92 5.57 0.81
C ALA A 208 -46.75 5.12 2.01
N ARG A 209 -48.06 5.41 1.98
CA ARG A 209 -48.99 5.04 3.05
C ARG A 209 -49.09 3.53 3.21
N LYS A 210 -49.30 2.79 2.11
CA LYS A 210 -49.38 1.33 2.18
C LYS A 210 -48.07 0.68 2.61
N ARG A 211 -46.91 1.24 2.20
CA ARG A 211 -45.61 0.74 2.67
C ARG A 211 -45.37 1.01 4.14
N PHE A 212 -45.80 2.16 4.66
CA PHE A 212 -45.75 2.45 6.08
C PHE A 212 -46.58 1.45 6.88
N GLU A 213 -47.82 1.23 6.46
CA GLU A 213 -48.76 0.28 7.09
C GLU A 213 -48.29 -1.19 7.01
N GLU A 214 -47.47 -1.56 6.02
CA GLU A 214 -46.86 -2.89 5.92
C GLU A 214 -45.74 -3.12 6.95
N ILE A 215 -45.03 -2.05 7.32
CA ILE A 215 -43.91 -2.11 8.27
C ILE A 215 -44.44 -2.00 9.71
N ASP A 216 -45.47 -1.17 9.92
CA ASP A 216 -46.20 -0.98 11.18
C ASP A 216 -47.04 -2.23 11.53
N ARG A 217 -46.38 -3.21 12.18
CA ARG A 217 -46.96 -4.54 12.42
C ARG A 217 -47.88 -4.55 13.64
N ASP A 218 -47.67 -3.63 14.57
CA ASP A 218 -48.53 -3.46 15.75
C ASP A 218 -49.64 -2.42 15.55
N HIS A 219 -49.66 -1.76 14.38
CA HIS A 219 -50.63 -0.73 14.00
C HIS A 219 -50.63 0.49 14.93
N SER A 220 -49.47 0.79 15.53
CA SER A 220 -49.27 1.92 16.44
C SER A 220 -49.22 3.28 15.74
N GLN A 221 -49.17 3.30 14.40
CA GLN A 221 -48.97 4.49 13.56
C GLN A 221 -47.59 5.16 13.72
N ALA A 222 -46.63 4.49 14.33
CA ALA A 222 -45.25 4.92 14.48
C ALA A 222 -44.30 3.72 14.30
N LEU A 223 -43.20 3.89 13.57
CA LEU A 223 -42.27 2.77 13.32
C LEU A 223 -41.17 2.75 14.37
N SER A 224 -41.05 1.64 15.09
CA SER A 224 -39.93 1.37 15.99
C SER A 224 -38.70 0.82 15.25
N ALA A 225 -37.53 0.84 15.90
CA ALA A 225 -36.32 0.22 15.37
C ALA A 225 -36.51 -1.29 15.08
N ASP A 226 -37.28 -2.00 15.93
CA ASP A 226 -37.56 -3.43 15.79
C ASP A 226 -38.51 -3.75 14.62
N GLU A 227 -39.36 -2.80 14.24
CA GLU A 227 -40.22 -2.91 13.07
C GLU A 227 -39.51 -2.54 11.77
N LEU A 228 -38.66 -1.53 11.82
CA LEU A 228 -37.90 -1.05 10.67
C LEU A 228 -36.74 -1.98 10.29
N LEU A 229 -36.09 -2.62 11.27
CA LEU A 229 -34.90 -3.46 11.05
C LEU A 229 -35.15 -4.65 10.09
N PRO A 230 -36.23 -5.45 10.19
CA PRO A 230 -36.52 -6.51 9.23
C PRO A 230 -36.70 -5.99 7.80
N TYR A 231 -37.34 -4.82 7.63
CA TYR A 231 -37.54 -4.19 6.33
C TYR A 231 -36.19 -3.78 5.71
N LEU A 232 -35.33 -3.09 6.47
CA LEU A 232 -34.01 -2.65 5.99
C LEU A 232 -33.04 -3.83 5.77
N ARG A 233 -33.09 -4.87 6.61
CA ARG A 233 -32.29 -6.09 6.41
C ARG A 233 -32.66 -6.80 5.11
N GLY A 234 -33.94 -6.82 4.74
CA GLY A 234 -34.40 -7.33 3.44
C GLY A 234 -33.80 -6.56 2.24
N LEU A 235 -33.33 -5.33 2.47
CA LEU A 235 -32.65 -4.50 1.49
C LEU A 235 -31.12 -4.60 1.55
N GLY A 236 -30.57 -5.38 2.49
CA GLY A 236 -29.14 -5.61 2.64
C GLY A 236 -28.41 -4.67 3.60
N TYR A 237 -29.13 -3.93 4.45
CA TYR A 237 -28.56 -3.08 5.49
C TYR A 237 -28.19 -3.87 6.75
N ALA A 238 -27.08 -3.50 7.39
CA ALA A 238 -26.65 -4.03 8.68
C ALA A 238 -27.37 -3.37 9.88
N PRO A 239 -27.37 -3.99 11.08
CA PRO A 239 -28.11 -3.45 12.25
C PRO A 239 -27.68 -2.04 12.68
N ASP A 240 -26.39 -1.74 12.60
CA ASP A 240 -25.81 -0.41 12.87
C ASP A 240 -26.24 0.63 11.83
N GLU A 241 -26.35 0.23 10.56
CA GLU A 241 -26.87 1.08 9.49
C GLU A 241 -28.37 1.36 9.63
N ALA A 242 -29.15 0.40 10.13
CA ALA A 242 -30.57 0.57 10.42
C ALA A 242 -30.81 1.59 11.54
N GLN A 243 -29.99 1.56 12.60
CA GLN A 243 -30.06 2.56 13.68
C GLN A 243 -29.69 3.96 13.19
N ALA A 244 -28.70 4.07 12.29
CA ALA A 244 -28.34 5.33 11.67
C ALA A 244 -29.45 5.89 10.76
N ALA A 245 -30.15 5.03 10.02
CA ALA A 245 -31.30 5.42 9.20
C ALA A 245 -32.46 5.91 10.08
N LEU A 246 -32.74 5.25 11.20
CA LEU A 246 -33.74 5.71 12.17
C LEU A 246 -33.38 7.08 12.75
N SER A 247 -32.14 7.23 13.22
CA SER A 247 -31.65 8.49 13.79
C SER A 247 -31.63 9.66 12.79
N ALA A 248 -31.56 9.37 11.49
CA ALA A 248 -31.59 10.38 10.44
C ALA A 248 -33.01 10.81 10.05
N ALA A 249 -33.99 9.92 10.21
CA ALA A 249 -35.39 10.16 9.86
C ALA A 249 -36.22 10.69 11.04
N ASP A 250 -35.89 10.31 12.27
CA ASP A 250 -36.49 10.80 13.52
C ASP A 250 -36.06 12.26 13.78
N VAL A 251 -36.89 13.20 13.30
CA VAL A 251 -36.61 14.64 13.35
C VAL A 251 -36.90 15.19 14.74
N ASN A 252 -37.96 14.68 15.37
CA ASN A 252 -38.42 15.16 16.68
C ASN A 252 -37.64 14.51 17.86
N ARG A 253 -36.84 13.47 17.57
CA ARG A 253 -36.01 12.69 18.50
C ARG A 253 -36.80 11.92 19.56
N ASP A 254 -38.00 11.45 19.22
CA ASP A 254 -38.85 10.66 20.12
C ASP A 254 -38.53 9.16 20.12
N GLY A 255 -37.62 8.71 19.25
CA GLY A 255 -37.16 7.33 19.14
C GLY A 255 -38.02 6.46 18.22
N THR A 256 -39.02 7.03 17.55
CA THR A 256 -39.87 6.38 16.55
C THR A 256 -39.91 7.20 15.25
N ILE A 257 -40.52 6.65 14.19
CA ILE A 257 -40.71 7.37 12.92
C ILE A 257 -42.20 7.43 12.60
N ASP A 258 -42.79 8.62 12.63
CA ASP A 258 -44.18 8.81 12.19
C ASP A 258 -44.31 8.84 10.65
N PHE A 259 -45.53 8.90 10.13
CA PHE A 259 -45.74 8.96 8.67
C PHE A 259 -45.16 10.23 8.02
N GLN A 260 -45.05 11.34 8.76
CA GLN A 260 -44.43 12.57 8.29
C GLN A 260 -42.93 12.42 8.13
N GLU A 261 -42.27 11.87 9.14
CA GLU A 261 -40.85 11.56 9.16
C GLU A 261 -40.48 10.47 8.14
N PHE A 262 -41.31 9.44 8.00
CA PHE A 262 -41.12 8.37 7.02
C PHE A 262 -41.08 8.88 5.57
N THR A 263 -41.83 9.94 5.29
CA THR A 263 -41.91 10.56 3.95
C THR A 263 -41.13 11.87 3.85
N ALA A 264 -40.39 12.24 4.89
CA ALA A 264 -39.61 13.47 4.93
C ALA A 264 -38.60 13.51 3.76
N GLY A 265 -38.55 14.63 3.05
CA GLY A 265 -37.66 14.84 1.91
C GLY A 265 -38.15 14.28 0.56
N VAL A 266 -39.14 13.37 0.53
CA VAL A 266 -39.67 12.81 -0.73
C VAL A 266 -41.14 13.16 -0.99
N ARG A 267 -41.91 13.53 0.05
CA ARG A 267 -43.37 13.72 0.01
C ARG A 267 -43.89 14.52 -1.20
N GLU A 268 -43.39 15.73 -1.42
CA GLU A 268 -43.89 16.62 -2.48
C GLU A 268 -43.47 16.20 -3.89
N ARG A 269 -42.41 15.39 -3.99
CA ARG A 269 -41.82 14.98 -5.27
C ARG A 269 -42.01 13.50 -5.55
N LEU A 270 -42.73 12.78 -4.69
CA LEU A 270 -42.78 11.32 -4.67
C LEU A 270 -43.19 10.76 -6.04
N ASP A 271 -44.23 11.32 -6.66
CA ASP A 271 -44.65 10.94 -8.00
C ASP A 271 -43.57 11.16 -9.05
N THR A 272 -42.89 12.32 -9.00
CA THR A 272 -41.79 12.62 -9.93
C THR A 272 -40.58 11.71 -9.71
N LEU A 273 -40.22 11.42 -8.45
CA LEU A 273 -39.10 10.55 -8.09
C LEU A 273 -39.38 9.10 -8.48
N VAL A 274 -40.61 8.63 -8.25
CA VAL A 274 -41.08 7.35 -8.76
C VAL A 274 -40.93 7.36 -10.27
N GLN A 275 -41.57 8.28 -11.01
CA GLN A 275 -41.48 8.36 -12.48
C GLN A 275 -40.05 8.44 -13.03
N GLN A 276 -39.11 9.07 -12.31
CA GLN A 276 -37.70 9.09 -12.66
C GLN A 276 -37.02 7.72 -12.52
N LEU A 277 -37.38 6.92 -11.51
CA LEU A 277 -37.03 5.50 -11.46
C LEU A 277 -37.69 4.69 -12.59
N LEU A 278 -38.85 5.15 -13.10
CA LEU A 278 -39.70 4.43 -14.07
C LEU A 278 -39.36 4.63 -15.56
N ARG A 279 -38.37 5.46 -15.97
CA ARG A 279 -38.18 5.81 -17.40
C ARG A 279 -38.14 4.58 -18.34
N GLU A 280 -39.17 4.52 -19.20
CA GLU A 280 -39.48 3.68 -20.38
C GLU A 280 -39.68 2.16 -20.14
N ASP A 281 -40.94 1.70 -20.36
CA ASP A 281 -41.45 0.31 -20.54
C ASP A 281 -41.27 -0.79 -19.47
N THR A 282 -40.75 -0.49 -18.28
CA THR A 282 -40.24 -1.51 -17.33
C THR A 282 -41.22 -2.07 -16.28
N PHE A 283 -42.50 -1.67 -16.25
CA PHE A 283 -43.48 -2.18 -15.28
C PHE A 283 -44.62 -3.01 -15.87
N SER A 284 -44.60 -3.21 -17.19
CA SER A 284 -45.43 -4.23 -17.81
C SER A 284 -44.76 -5.58 -17.59
N LEU A 285 -45.36 -6.41 -16.73
CA LEU A 285 -44.94 -7.79 -16.58
C LEU A 285 -45.16 -8.51 -17.90
N ARG A 286 -44.08 -9.11 -18.40
CA ARG A 286 -44.15 -9.96 -19.58
C ARG A 286 -44.46 -11.37 -19.14
N TYR A 287 -45.58 -11.91 -19.63
CA TYR A 287 -45.82 -13.35 -19.56
C TYR A 287 -44.77 -14.08 -20.41
N VAL A 288 -44.11 -15.06 -19.81
CA VAL A 288 -43.14 -15.93 -20.50
C VAL A 288 -43.67 -17.35 -20.40
N ASP A 289 -44.13 -17.91 -21.51
CA ASP A 289 -44.51 -19.32 -21.55
C ASP A 289 -43.25 -20.17 -21.33
N THR A 290 -43.19 -20.78 -20.16
CA THR A 290 -41.98 -21.45 -19.67
C THR A 290 -42.21 -22.96 -19.70
N PRO A 291 -41.33 -23.75 -20.33
CA PRO A 291 -41.42 -25.21 -20.31
C PRO A 291 -41.53 -25.76 -18.89
N ALA A 292 -42.31 -26.82 -18.70
CA ALA A 292 -42.63 -27.36 -17.37
C ALA A 292 -41.39 -27.73 -16.55
N ASP A 293 -40.33 -28.25 -17.19
CA ASP A 293 -39.05 -28.57 -16.56
C ASP A 293 -38.30 -27.33 -16.06
N GLN A 294 -38.31 -26.25 -16.83
CA GLN A 294 -37.71 -24.97 -16.45
C GLN A 294 -38.51 -24.28 -15.34
N ALA A 295 -39.85 -24.36 -15.39
CA ALA A 295 -40.72 -23.84 -14.34
C ALA A 295 -40.49 -24.59 -13.02
N VAL A 296 -40.35 -25.92 -13.05
CA VAL A 296 -39.97 -26.72 -11.87
C VAL A 296 -38.60 -26.30 -11.33
N ALA A 297 -37.60 -26.11 -12.19
CA ALA A 297 -36.27 -25.70 -11.76
C ALA A 297 -36.28 -24.32 -11.06
N ALA A 298 -37.04 -23.36 -11.60
CA ALA A 298 -37.17 -22.03 -11.00
C ALA A 298 -37.90 -22.07 -9.65
N LEU A 299 -38.96 -22.87 -9.51
CA LEU A 299 -39.64 -23.06 -8.21
C LEU A 299 -38.72 -23.73 -7.17
N VAL A 300 -37.85 -24.64 -7.60
CA VAL A 300 -36.84 -25.25 -6.72
C VAL A 300 -35.80 -24.22 -6.27
N GLN A 301 -35.36 -23.33 -7.17
CA GLN A 301 -34.50 -22.21 -6.81
C GLN A 301 -35.18 -21.23 -5.84
N ALA A 302 -36.49 -21.03 -5.97
CA ALA A 302 -37.31 -20.26 -5.04
C ALA A 302 -37.57 -20.96 -3.69
N GLY A 303 -36.98 -22.14 -3.44
CA GLY A 303 -37.01 -22.84 -2.17
C GLY A 303 -38.09 -23.92 -2.05
N LEU A 304 -38.85 -24.20 -3.11
CA LEU A 304 -39.83 -25.28 -3.10
C LEU A 304 -39.16 -26.65 -3.27
N ARG A 305 -39.64 -27.69 -2.59
CA ARG A 305 -39.12 -29.05 -2.80
C ARG A 305 -39.47 -29.52 -4.22
N LYS A 306 -38.50 -30.15 -4.89
CA LYS A 306 -38.67 -30.64 -6.28
C LYS A 306 -39.97 -31.41 -6.52
N ALA A 307 -40.29 -32.39 -5.66
CA ALA A 307 -41.52 -33.18 -5.79
C ALA A 307 -42.81 -32.34 -5.66
N ALA A 308 -42.80 -31.29 -4.83
CA ALA A 308 -43.94 -30.38 -4.66
C ALA A 308 -44.08 -29.45 -5.88
N ALA A 309 -42.96 -28.96 -6.42
CA ALA A 309 -42.93 -28.19 -7.66
C ALA A 309 -43.47 -29.02 -8.84
N GLU A 310 -43.01 -30.25 -9.00
CA GLU A 310 -43.50 -31.18 -10.03
C GLU A 310 -45.01 -31.42 -9.89
N ALA A 311 -45.50 -31.68 -8.68
CA ALA A 311 -46.92 -31.93 -8.43
C ALA A 311 -47.80 -30.70 -8.70
N LEU A 312 -47.33 -29.50 -8.35
CA LEU A 312 -48.03 -28.24 -8.62
C LEU A 312 -48.16 -27.99 -10.13
N ILE A 313 -47.06 -28.14 -10.87
CA ILE A 313 -47.01 -27.91 -12.31
C ILE A 313 -47.80 -28.98 -13.07
N GLU A 314 -47.71 -30.25 -12.68
CA GLU A 314 -48.57 -31.32 -13.21
C GLU A 314 -50.06 -30.99 -12.98
N GLY A 315 -50.41 -30.53 -11.78
CA GLY A 315 -51.78 -30.15 -11.41
C GLY A 315 -52.34 -29.04 -12.28
N TRP A 316 -51.59 -27.95 -12.46
CA TRP A 316 -51.98 -26.84 -13.35
C TRP A 316 -52.10 -27.28 -14.81
N ALA A 317 -51.16 -28.09 -15.30
CA ALA A 317 -51.20 -28.57 -16.67
C ALA A 317 -52.40 -29.49 -16.95
N SER A 318 -52.76 -30.36 -16.01
CA SER A 318 -53.97 -31.20 -16.11
C SER A 318 -55.23 -30.35 -16.06
N LEU A 319 -55.28 -29.37 -15.15
CA LEU A 319 -56.41 -28.47 -15.02
C LEU A 319 -56.63 -27.60 -16.27
N ALA A 320 -55.56 -27.09 -16.87
CA ALA A 320 -55.62 -26.29 -18.10
C ALA A 320 -56.14 -27.11 -19.30
N ARG A 321 -55.90 -28.43 -19.33
CA ARG A 321 -56.38 -29.32 -20.39
C ARG A 321 -57.81 -29.79 -20.20
N GLU A 322 -58.20 -30.12 -18.97
CA GLU A 322 -59.44 -30.85 -18.67
C GLU A 322 -60.54 -29.95 -18.07
N GLY A 323 -60.19 -28.76 -17.58
CA GLY A 323 -61.11 -27.82 -16.96
C GLY A 323 -61.61 -28.25 -15.57
N ILE A 324 -62.48 -27.42 -14.99
CA ILE A 324 -63.14 -27.70 -13.70
C ILE A 324 -64.61 -28.04 -13.96
N PRO A 325 -65.09 -29.23 -13.53
CA PRO A 325 -66.49 -29.59 -13.69
C PRO A 325 -67.39 -28.74 -12.78
N GLY A 326 -68.30 -27.95 -13.38
CA GLY A 326 -69.40 -27.27 -12.68
C GLY A 326 -69.00 -26.08 -11.79
N GLY A 327 -67.92 -25.35 -12.11
CA GLY A 327 -67.44 -24.21 -11.31
C GLY A 327 -68.43 -23.04 -11.29
N ALA A 328 -69.25 -22.94 -10.23
CA ALA A 328 -70.11 -21.79 -9.95
C ALA A 328 -69.97 -21.39 -8.48
N GLY A 329 -68.81 -20.83 -8.11
CA GLY A 329 -68.55 -20.34 -6.75
C GLY A 329 -69.47 -19.18 -6.33
N GLU A 330 -69.97 -18.40 -7.30
CA GLU A 330 -70.82 -17.23 -7.05
C GLU A 330 -72.16 -17.58 -6.38
N ALA A 331 -72.83 -18.64 -6.84
CA ALA A 331 -74.06 -19.13 -6.23
C ALA A 331 -73.85 -19.63 -4.79
N TRP A 332 -72.62 -20.07 -4.46
CA TRP A 332 -72.25 -20.52 -3.11
C TRP A 332 -71.67 -19.41 -2.23
N LEU A 333 -71.28 -18.25 -2.73
CA LEU A 333 -70.66 -17.20 -1.91
C LEU A 333 -71.61 -16.04 -1.58
N ASP A 334 -72.81 -15.99 -2.18
CA ASP A 334 -73.77 -14.86 -2.14
C ASP A 334 -73.16 -13.51 -2.61
N LEU A 335 -71.91 -13.54 -3.07
CA LEU A 335 -71.11 -12.45 -3.58
C LEU A 335 -70.21 -12.99 -4.68
N PRO A 336 -69.92 -12.20 -5.72
CA PRO A 336 -68.99 -12.63 -6.76
C PRO A 336 -67.59 -12.86 -6.16
N PRO A 337 -66.90 -13.97 -6.51
CA PRO A 337 -65.51 -14.17 -6.14
C PRO A 337 -64.64 -13.01 -6.67
N ALA A 338 -63.57 -12.67 -5.94
CA ALA A 338 -62.66 -11.62 -6.33
C ALA A 338 -62.00 -11.96 -7.68
N SER A 339 -62.02 -11.00 -8.61
CA SER A 339 -61.28 -11.13 -9.87
C SER A 339 -59.77 -11.04 -9.63
N VAL A 340 -58.99 -11.45 -10.63
CA VAL A 340 -57.53 -11.31 -10.63
C VAL A 340 -57.11 -9.86 -10.38
N ASP A 341 -57.80 -8.88 -10.98
CA ASP A 341 -57.54 -7.45 -10.74
C ASP A 341 -57.72 -7.05 -9.26
N VAL A 342 -58.83 -7.47 -8.64
CA VAL A 342 -59.13 -7.11 -7.24
C VAL A 342 -58.11 -7.71 -6.28
N TRP A 343 -57.70 -8.96 -6.49
CA TRP A 343 -56.65 -9.57 -5.68
C TRP A 343 -55.29 -8.92 -5.95
N ALA A 344 -54.93 -8.71 -7.22
CA ALA A 344 -53.67 -8.09 -7.61
C ALA A 344 -53.52 -6.70 -6.99
N GLU A 345 -54.58 -5.89 -6.92
CA GLU A 345 -54.56 -4.57 -6.28
C GLU A 345 -54.26 -4.61 -4.78
N ARG A 346 -54.69 -5.67 -4.08
CA ARG A 346 -54.43 -5.88 -2.64
C ARG A 346 -53.01 -6.36 -2.41
N SER A 347 -52.51 -7.26 -3.25
CA SER A 347 -51.19 -7.90 -3.12
C SER A 347 -50.09 -7.21 -3.92
N ALA A 348 -50.36 -6.08 -4.60
CA ALA A 348 -49.41 -5.44 -5.51
C ALA A 348 -48.06 -5.09 -4.88
N LEU A 349 -48.04 -4.70 -3.60
CA LEU A 349 -46.81 -4.36 -2.88
C LEU A 349 -45.85 -5.54 -2.75
N ASP A 350 -46.36 -6.78 -2.77
CA ASP A 350 -45.55 -7.98 -2.82
C ASP A 350 -44.76 -8.10 -4.12
N PHE A 351 -45.12 -7.39 -5.18
CA PHE A 351 -44.48 -7.47 -6.50
C PHE A 351 -43.71 -6.21 -6.90
N VAL A 352 -43.81 -5.16 -6.07
CA VAL A 352 -43.10 -3.90 -6.23
C VAL A 352 -41.68 -4.02 -5.69
N SER A 353 -40.67 -3.71 -6.53
CA SER A 353 -39.25 -3.65 -6.13
C SER A 353 -38.76 -2.22 -5.85
N VAL A 354 -39.70 -1.29 -5.68
CA VAL A 354 -39.45 0.08 -5.21
C VAL A 354 -39.71 0.14 -3.70
N HIS A 355 -38.79 0.78 -2.99
CA HIS A 355 -38.74 0.85 -1.54
C HIS A 355 -38.51 2.30 -1.12
N LEU A 356 -39.19 2.74 -0.06
CA LEU A 356 -38.91 4.00 0.61
C LEU A 356 -37.77 3.79 1.61
N LEU A 357 -36.77 4.67 1.55
CA LEU A 357 -35.71 4.79 2.54
C LEU A 357 -36.02 6.03 3.39
N PRO A 358 -36.44 5.86 4.66
CA PRO A 358 -36.82 6.98 5.52
C PRO A 358 -35.74 8.06 5.55
N GLY A 359 -36.12 9.32 5.30
CA GLY A 359 -35.22 10.47 5.29
C GLY A 359 -34.15 10.50 4.18
N GLN A 360 -34.06 9.48 3.32
CA GLN A 360 -32.98 9.34 2.33
C GLN A 360 -33.47 9.36 0.88
N GLY A 361 -34.62 8.76 0.56
CA GLY A 361 -35.10 8.70 -0.82
C GLY A 361 -35.90 7.45 -1.20
N LEU A 362 -35.84 7.11 -2.48
CA LEU A 362 -36.39 5.87 -3.04
C LEU A 362 -35.27 4.94 -3.50
N LEU A 363 -35.46 3.64 -3.32
CA LEU A 363 -34.59 2.58 -3.83
C LEU A 363 -35.40 1.69 -4.76
N SER A 364 -34.92 1.44 -5.98
CA SER A 364 -35.41 0.35 -6.83
C SER A 364 -34.34 -0.71 -7.05
N ARG A 365 -34.77 -1.97 -7.17
CA ARG A 365 -33.90 -3.10 -7.53
C ARG A 365 -34.41 -3.81 -8.77
N SER A 366 -33.50 -4.16 -9.66
CA SER A 366 -33.76 -5.00 -10.84
C SER A 366 -32.57 -5.93 -11.10
N GLU A 367 -32.80 -7.00 -11.86
CA GLU A 367 -31.72 -7.74 -12.48
C GLU A 367 -31.39 -7.15 -13.85
N GLY A 368 -30.12 -7.25 -14.21
CA GLY A 368 -29.63 -6.81 -15.50
C GLY A 368 -28.24 -7.39 -15.75
N VAL A 369 -27.51 -6.73 -16.62
CA VAL A 369 -26.15 -7.10 -16.98
C VAL A 369 -25.23 -5.94 -16.63
N PHE A 370 -24.03 -6.25 -16.14
CA PHE A 370 -23.00 -5.24 -15.93
C PHE A 370 -22.67 -4.56 -17.28
N ASP A 371 -22.99 -3.26 -17.37
CA ASP A 371 -22.88 -2.47 -18.59
C ASP A 371 -21.44 -2.45 -19.13
N GLN A 372 -21.31 -2.62 -20.45
CA GLN A 372 -20.04 -2.57 -21.20
C GLN A 372 -19.41 -1.18 -21.21
N ASN A 373 -20.21 -0.11 -21.05
CA ASN A 373 -19.74 1.27 -21.08
C ASN A 373 -19.33 1.82 -19.69
N ALA A 374 -19.67 1.12 -18.61
CA ALA A 374 -19.37 1.52 -17.23
C ALA A 374 -18.07 0.90 -16.68
N ALA A 375 -17.48 -0.05 -17.41
CA ALA A 375 -16.31 -0.82 -16.98
C ALA A 375 -15.50 -1.33 -18.17
N ALA A 376 -14.22 -0.97 -18.25
CA ALA A 376 -13.25 -1.77 -18.99
C ALA A 376 -12.81 -2.93 -18.09
N GLY A 377 -13.13 -4.20 -18.40
CA GLY A 377 -12.64 -5.32 -17.58
C GLY A 377 -13.50 -6.58 -17.55
N ALA A 378 -13.23 -7.42 -16.54
CA ALA A 378 -13.74 -8.80 -16.42
C ALA A 378 -15.20 -8.91 -15.94
N LEU A 379 -15.82 -7.79 -15.57
CA LEU A 379 -17.21 -7.73 -15.09
C LEU A 379 -18.23 -7.54 -16.23
N ALA A 380 -17.80 -7.08 -17.40
CA ALA A 380 -18.70 -6.80 -18.53
C ALA A 380 -19.45 -8.08 -18.97
N GLY A 381 -20.77 -7.96 -19.17
CA GLY A 381 -21.60 -9.09 -19.61
C GLY A 381 -22.05 -10.05 -18.50
N LYS A 382 -21.59 -9.87 -17.26
CA LYS A 382 -22.05 -10.69 -16.12
C LYS A 382 -23.44 -10.30 -15.65
N ALA A 383 -24.22 -11.28 -15.21
CA ALA A 383 -25.49 -11.05 -14.54
C ALA A 383 -25.27 -10.25 -13.24
N ALA A 384 -26.07 -9.20 -13.05
CA ALA A 384 -25.89 -8.25 -11.98
C ALA A 384 -27.22 -7.78 -11.38
N SER A 385 -27.20 -7.46 -10.09
CA SER A 385 -28.26 -6.70 -9.44
C SER A 385 -27.98 -5.22 -9.63
N ILE A 386 -28.93 -4.51 -10.26
CA ILE A 386 -28.89 -3.07 -10.47
C ILE A 386 -29.81 -2.44 -9.42
N SER A 387 -29.25 -1.55 -8.61
CA SER A 387 -29.98 -0.76 -7.62
C SER A 387 -29.93 0.70 -7.99
N LYS A 388 -31.08 1.37 -8.13
CA LYS A 388 -31.15 2.82 -8.34
C LYS A 388 -31.68 3.48 -7.07
N VAL A 389 -30.90 4.38 -6.51
CA VAL A 389 -31.30 5.21 -5.37
C VAL A 389 -31.59 6.60 -5.89
N VAL A 390 -32.78 7.13 -5.62
CA VAL A 390 -33.12 8.53 -5.92
C VAL A 390 -33.23 9.28 -4.62
N ASP A 391 -32.39 10.30 -4.44
CA ASP A 391 -32.42 11.13 -3.24
C ASP A 391 -33.61 12.12 -3.24
N GLY A 392 -33.86 12.78 -2.11
CA GLY A 392 -34.94 13.79 -2.00
C GLY A 392 -34.82 14.98 -2.98
N SER A 393 -33.64 15.18 -3.59
CA SER A 393 -33.42 16.21 -4.60
C SER A 393 -33.70 15.77 -6.04
N GLY A 394 -33.99 14.48 -6.27
CA GLY A 394 -34.28 13.91 -7.59
C GLY A 394 -33.05 13.49 -8.39
N ARG A 395 -31.90 13.34 -7.72
CA ARG A 395 -30.68 12.80 -8.33
C ARG A 395 -30.68 11.28 -8.21
N ILE A 396 -30.10 10.60 -9.18
CA ILE A 396 -30.14 9.13 -9.28
C ILE A 396 -28.73 8.57 -9.11
N LEU A 397 -28.50 7.78 -8.06
CA LEU A 397 -27.32 6.92 -7.89
C LEU A 397 -27.63 5.52 -8.44
N SER A 398 -26.90 5.11 -9.47
CA SER A 398 -26.99 3.76 -10.03
C SER A 398 -25.87 2.89 -9.47
N LEU A 399 -26.22 1.82 -8.77
CA LEU A 399 -25.31 0.81 -8.24
C LEU A 399 -25.50 -0.51 -9.01
N CYS A 400 -24.41 -1.17 -9.33
CA CYS A 400 -24.41 -2.46 -10.02
C CYS A 400 -23.53 -3.43 -9.23
N ARG A 401 -24.05 -4.60 -8.89
CA ARG A 401 -23.33 -5.66 -8.16
C ARG A 401 -23.44 -6.97 -8.92
N ALA A 402 -22.32 -7.59 -9.25
CA ALA A 402 -22.34 -8.89 -9.90
C ALA A 402 -22.96 -9.96 -8.98
N LEU A 403 -23.81 -10.84 -9.52
CA LEU A 403 -24.52 -11.86 -8.72
C LEU A 403 -23.56 -12.91 -8.12
N ASP A 404 -22.40 -13.12 -8.75
CA ASP A 404 -21.32 -13.99 -8.27
C ASP A 404 -20.42 -13.33 -7.21
N GLY A 405 -20.71 -12.08 -6.83
CA GLY A 405 -19.93 -11.32 -5.86
C GLY A 405 -18.60 -10.76 -6.41
N SER A 406 -18.32 -10.92 -7.71
CA SER A 406 -17.01 -10.58 -8.28
C SER A 406 -16.72 -9.07 -8.37
N GLY A 407 -17.71 -8.21 -8.20
CA GLY A 407 -17.47 -6.77 -8.20
C GLY A 407 -18.69 -5.88 -8.02
N VAL A 408 -18.41 -4.61 -7.75
CA VAL A 408 -19.38 -3.54 -7.49
C VAL A 408 -18.98 -2.27 -8.25
N ALA A 409 -19.94 -1.62 -8.89
CA ALA A 409 -19.78 -0.29 -9.47
C ALA A 409 -20.93 0.62 -9.05
N GLY A 410 -20.67 1.92 -8.92
CA GLY A 410 -21.66 2.90 -8.51
C GLY A 410 -21.40 4.26 -9.12
N ARG A 411 -22.44 4.98 -9.56
CA ARG A 411 -22.30 6.36 -10.07
C ARG A 411 -23.58 7.19 -9.93
N TRP A 412 -23.43 8.46 -9.56
CA TRP A 412 -24.48 9.46 -9.74
C TRP A 412 -24.68 9.78 -11.23
N LEU A 413 -25.92 9.70 -11.71
CA LEU A 413 -26.27 9.87 -13.13
C LEU A 413 -26.29 11.34 -13.57
N ASP A 414 -26.45 12.26 -12.62
CA ASP A 414 -26.48 13.70 -12.81
C ASP A 414 -25.11 14.37 -12.62
N ALA A 415 -24.07 13.59 -12.29
CA ALA A 415 -22.72 14.12 -12.12
C ALA A 415 -22.26 14.79 -13.43
N PRO A 416 -21.91 16.10 -13.40
CA PRO A 416 -21.50 16.84 -14.59
C PRO A 416 -20.28 16.17 -15.21
N VAL A 417 -20.28 16.01 -16.54
CA VAL A 417 -19.17 15.34 -17.25
C VAL A 417 -17.87 16.17 -17.16
N GLU A 418 -18.02 17.49 -17.08
CA GLU A 418 -16.92 18.42 -16.88
C GLU A 418 -16.39 18.33 -15.43
N GLY A 419 -15.08 18.09 -15.28
CA GLY A 419 -14.43 17.99 -13.97
C GLY A 419 -14.39 16.58 -13.35
N LEU A 420 -14.97 15.57 -14.00
CA LEU A 420 -14.87 14.18 -13.54
C LEU A 420 -13.46 13.63 -13.68
N ARG A 421 -12.90 13.11 -12.58
CA ARG A 421 -11.60 12.45 -12.56
C ARG A 421 -11.69 11.05 -11.99
N TRP A 422 -11.25 10.07 -12.77
CA TRP A 422 -10.96 8.74 -12.25
C TRP A 422 -9.65 8.77 -11.45
N VAL A 423 -9.72 8.26 -10.23
CA VAL A 423 -8.57 7.96 -9.38
C VAL A 423 -8.49 6.45 -9.27
N THR A 424 -7.50 5.84 -9.92
CA THR A 424 -7.26 4.40 -9.89
C THR A 424 -6.24 4.06 -8.81
N CYS A 425 -6.39 2.87 -8.22
CA CYS A 425 -5.34 2.31 -7.37
C CYS A 425 -4.10 1.99 -8.22
N ALA A 426 -2.91 2.33 -7.70
CA ALA A 426 -1.62 2.04 -8.33
C ALA A 426 -1.26 0.54 -8.23
N ASP A 427 -1.95 -0.22 -7.39
CA ASP A 427 -1.73 -1.65 -7.26
C ASP A 427 -2.48 -2.43 -8.34
N ALA A 428 -1.74 -2.98 -9.30
CA ALA A 428 -2.30 -3.68 -10.46
C ALA A 428 -3.12 -4.93 -10.08
N GLU A 429 -2.86 -5.51 -8.90
CA GLU A 429 -3.65 -6.62 -8.34
C GLU A 429 -5.00 -6.14 -7.76
N LYS A 430 -5.09 -4.87 -7.32
CA LYS A 430 -6.31 -4.27 -6.78
C LYS A 430 -7.00 -3.44 -7.85
N ARG A 431 -7.88 -4.06 -8.62
CA ARG A 431 -8.69 -3.38 -9.64
C ARG A 431 -9.82 -2.57 -9.02
N ARG A 432 -9.46 -1.40 -8.49
CA ARG A 432 -10.38 -0.47 -7.83
C ARG A 432 -10.14 0.96 -8.34
N ALA A 433 -11.23 1.70 -8.53
CA ALA A 433 -11.20 3.08 -8.98
C ALA A 433 -12.32 3.90 -8.31
N LEU A 434 -12.03 5.17 -8.02
CA LEU A 434 -12.99 6.15 -7.54
C LEU A 434 -13.21 7.21 -8.62
N LEU A 435 -14.44 7.64 -8.81
CA LEU A 435 -14.80 8.74 -9.67
C LEU A 435 -15.10 9.97 -8.80
N VAL A 436 -14.34 11.05 -8.98
CA VAL A 436 -14.37 12.22 -8.11
C VAL A 436 -14.76 13.45 -8.94
N SER A 437 -15.64 14.30 -8.40
CA SER A 437 -16.09 15.57 -8.98
C SER A 437 -16.12 16.62 -7.86
N ASP A 438 -15.50 17.78 -8.06
CA ASP A 438 -15.41 18.87 -7.08
C ASP A 438 -14.96 18.44 -5.67
N GLY A 439 -14.01 17.50 -5.63
CA GLY A 439 -13.50 16.94 -4.37
C GLY A 439 -14.49 16.01 -3.65
N GLN A 440 -15.62 15.65 -4.24
CA GLN A 440 -16.59 14.70 -3.70
C GLN A 440 -16.58 13.40 -4.52
N LEU A 441 -16.95 12.29 -3.87
CA LEU A 441 -17.07 11.01 -4.54
C LEU A 441 -18.37 10.98 -5.38
N ALA A 442 -18.23 10.92 -6.70
CA ALA A 442 -19.31 10.86 -7.68
C ALA A 442 -19.61 9.42 -8.16
N GLY A 443 -18.66 8.51 -7.96
CA GLY A 443 -18.82 7.09 -8.26
C GLY A 443 -17.62 6.24 -7.85
N LEU A 444 -17.68 4.94 -8.10
CA LEU A 444 -16.62 3.97 -7.83
C LEU A 444 -16.79 2.71 -8.68
N HIS A 445 -15.70 1.96 -8.78
CA HIS A 445 -15.60 0.68 -9.45
C HIS A 445 -14.65 -0.22 -8.67
N VAL A 446 -15.06 -1.45 -8.37
CA VAL A 446 -14.31 -2.39 -7.53
C VAL A 446 -14.48 -3.81 -8.08
N GLU A 447 -13.40 -4.45 -8.49
CA GLU A 447 -13.35 -5.90 -8.71
C GLU A 447 -12.79 -6.59 -7.45
N GLY A 448 -13.43 -7.68 -7.02
CA GLY A 448 -13.05 -8.47 -5.84
C GLY A 448 -13.50 -7.87 -4.50
N GLU A 449 -13.03 -8.47 -3.40
CA GLU A 449 -13.37 -8.03 -2.05
C GLU A 449 -12.61 -6.76 -1.65
N TRP A 450 -13.29 -5.88 -0.90
CA TRP A 450 -12.69 -4.68 -0.32
C TRP A 450 -13.31 -4.35 1.03
N GLN A 451 -12.52 -4.48 2.11
CA GLN A 451 -12.96 -4.15 3.47
C GLN A 451 -13.36 -2.66 3.63
N GLY A 452 -12.76 -1.76 2.84
CA GLY A 452 -13.08 -0.34 2.83
C GLY A 452 -14.35 0.03 2.03
N LEU A 453 -14.98 -0.93 1.33
CA LEU A 453 -16.17 -0.68 0.50
C LEU A 453 -17.33 -0.02 1.28
N PRO A 454 -17.69 -0.45 2.51
CA PRO A 454 -18.77 0.22 3.26
C PRO A 454 -18.46 1.68 3.58
N ALA A 455 -17.20 2.01 3.88
CA ALA A 455 -16.78 3.38 4.12
C ALA A 455 -16.86 4.24 2.84
N ALA A 456 -16.42 3.68 1.70
CA ALA A 456 -16.54 4.35 0.41
C ALA A 456 -18.00 4.59 0.01
N MET A 457 -18.88 3.63 0.28
CA MET A 457 -20.31 3.71 -0.06
C MET A 457 -21.00 4.81 0.75
N ARG A 458 -20.68 4.93 2.04
CA ARG A 458 -21.15 6.04 2.87
C ARG A 458 -20.70 7.39 2.34
N LEU A 459 -19.44 7.53 1.92
CA LEU A 459 -18.92 8.79 1.35
C LEU A 459 -19.60 9.12 0.01
N LEU A 460 -19.88 8.11 -0.83
CA LEU A 460 -20.60 8.25 -2.10
C LEU A 460 -22.05 8.69 -1.89
N MET A 461 -22.75 8.10 -0.92
CA MET A 461 -24.14 8.44 -0.60
C MET A 461 -24.25 9.80 0.09
N ALA A 462 -23.34 10.12 1.01
CA ALA A 462 -23.34 11.38 1.75
C ALA A 462 -22.80 12.58 0.95
N ARG A 463 -22.17 12.34 -0.20
CA ARG A 463 -21.41 13.35 -0.97
C ARG A 463 -20.43 14.14 -0.11
N ALA A 464 -19.82 13.48 0.86
CA ALA A 464 -18.86 14.12 1.75
C ALA A 464 -17.61 14.55 0.95
N PRO A 465 -17.00 15.71 1.28
CA PRO A 465 -15.73 16.10 0.68
C PRO A 465 -14.68 15.04 1.01
N LEU A 466 -13.97 14.58 -0.01
CA LEU A 466 -12.82 13.69 0.09
C LEU A 466 -11.54 14.54 0.09
N PRO A 467 -10.92 14.77 1.26
CA PRO A 467 -9.68 15.54 1.33
C PRO A 467 -8.56 14.90 0.50
N GLY A 468 -7.65 15.74 -0.01
CA GLY A 468 -6.60 15.32 -0.95
C GLY A 468 -5.72 14.17 -0.45
N TRP A 469 -5.50 14.09 0.86
CA TRP A 469 -4.75 12.99 1.47
C TRP A 469 -5.48 11.64 1.38
N GLN A 470 -6.82 11.59 1.43
CA GLN A 470 -7.59 10.36 1.28
C GLN A 470 -7.54 9.87 -0.16
N LEU A 471 -7.60 10.79 -1.13
CA LEU A 471 -7.37 10.47 -2.54
C LEU A 471 -5.97 9.93 -2.79
N ALA A 472 -4.96 10.53 -2.15
CA ALA A 472 -3.59 10.05 -2.22
C ALA A 472 -3.45 8.65 -1.59
N THR A 473 -4.05 8.42 -0.42
CA THR A 473 -4.07 7.11 0.26
C THR A 473 -4.73 6.05 -0.64
N PHE A 474 -5.86 6.37 -1.27
CA PHE A 474 -6.53 5.46 -2.18
C PHE A 474 -5.70 5.15 -3.41
N ARG A 475 -5.10 6.19 -4.04
CA ARG A 475 -4.23 6.01 -5.21
C ARG A 475 -3.06 5.09 -4.90
N GLU A 476 -2.42 5.27 -3.75
CA GLU A 476 -1.21 4.52 -3.39
C GLU A 476 -1.50 3.11 -2.83
N LEU A 477 -2.56 2.95 -2.04
CA LEU A 477 -2.80 1.72 -1.25
C LEU A 477 -4.09 0.98 -1.63
N GLY A 478 -5.01 1.65 -2.33
CA GLY A 478 -6.35 1.15 -2.62
C GLY A 478 -7.31 1.23 -1.43
N GLU A 479 -6.97 2.05 -0.42
CA GLU A 479 -7.72 2.21 0.83
C GLU A 479 -8.03 3.68 1.15
N LEU A 480 -9.15 3.94 1.83
CA LEU A 480 -9.58 5.29 2.22
C LEU A 480 -9.17 5.69 3.65
N LYS A 481 -8.67 4.72 4.44
CA LYS A 481 -8.18 4.91 5.82
C LYS A 481 -6.85 4.19 6.03
N LEU A 482 -5.95 4.83 6.78
CA LEU A 482 -4.60 4.30 7.05
C LEU A 482 -4.55 3.17 8.08
N GLU A 483 -5.41 3.20 9.10
CA GLU A 483 -5.47 2.16 10.14
C GLU A 483 -5.79 0.78 9.55
N GLN A 484 -6.71 0.75 8.58
CA GLN A 484 -7.06 -0.44 7.81
C GLN A 484 -5.91 -0.87 6.90
N ALA A 485 -5.11 0.07 6.37
CA ALA A 485 -3.95 -0.24 5.55
C ALA A 485 -2.75 -0.79 6.34
N ALA A 486 -2.56 -0.37 7.60
CA ALA A 486 -1.50 -0.88 8.47
C ALA A 486 -1.76 -2.33 8.93
N ALA A 487 -3.04 -2.72 9.06
CA ALA A 487 -3.46 -4.07 9.43
C ALA A 487 -3.29 -5.11 8.30
N LEU A 488 -2.95 -4.68 7.08
CA LEU A 488 -2.79 -5.53 5.89
C LEU A 488 -1.32 -5.92 5.60
N LEU A 489 -0.38 -5.67 6.53
CA LEU A 489 1.03 -6.02 6.37
C LEU A 489 1.30 -7.46 6.84
N GLU A 490 1.94 -8.27 5.98
CA GLU A 490 2.09 -9.72 6.17
C GLU A 490 3.06 -10.10 7.32
N PRO A 491 2.68 -11.03 8.24
CA PRO A 491 3.54 -11.47 9.36
C PRO A 491 4.86 -12.12 8.94
N ASP A 492 4.93 -12.69 7.73
CA ASP A 492 6.11 -13.39 7.24
C ASP A 492 7.18 -12.49 6.61
N GLU A 493 6.91 -11.18 6.50
CA GLU A 493 7.87 -10.20 5.97
C GLU A 493 9.15 -10.16 6.80
N ILE A 494 10.32 -10.32 6.17
CA ILE A 494 11.62 -10.26 6.86
C ILE A 494 11.97 -8.79 7.16
N VAL A 495 12.02 -8.44 8.45
CA VAL A 495 12.38 -7.11 8.94
C VAL A 495 13.90 -6.98 9.07
N CYS A 496 14.61 -8.04 9.47
CA CYS A 496 16.08 -8.07 9.52
C CYS A 496 16.67 -9.20 8.68
N ASN A 497 17.20 -8.88 7.50
CA ASN A 497 17.92 -9.87 6.68
C ASN A 497 19.29 -10.29 7.26
N CYS A 498 19.90 -9.48 8.13
CA CYS A 498 21.22 -9.81 8.70
C CYS A 498 21.10 -10.90 9.78
N ALA A 499 19.99 -10.94 10.52
CA ALA A 499 19.70 -11.92 11.57
C ALA A 499 18.50 -12.85 11.27
N GLY A 500 17.84 -12.69 10.11
CA GLY A 500 16.72 -13.53 9.67
C GLY A 500 15.39 -13.29 10.40
N VAL A 501 15.17 -12.09 10.96
CA VAL A 501 14.02 -11.80 11.84
C VAL A 501 12.81 -11.32 11.03
N LYS A 502 11.65 -11.96 11.25
CA LYS A 502 10.36 -11.66 10.59
C LYS A 502 9.49 -10.69 11.41
N ARG A 503 8.55 -10.02 10.74
CA ARG A 503 7.59 -9.07 11.34
C ARG A 503 6.75 -9.71 12.44
N GLY A 504 6.17 -10.88 12.20
CA GLY A 504 5.37 -11.61 13.19
C GLY A 504 6.15 -11.98 14.46
N GLN A 505 7.46 -12.23 14.35
CA GLN A 505 8.33 -12.49 15.51
C GLN A 505 8.57 -11.23 16.35
N ILE A 506 8.68 -10.07 15.71
CA ILE A 506 8.82 -8.78 16.39
C ILE A 506 7.50 -8.41 17.08
N SER A 507 6.36 -8.56 16.38
CA SER A 507 5.03 -8.29 16.96
C SER A 507 4.74 -9.16 18.18
N ALA A 508 5.05 -10.46 18.13
CA ALA A 508 4.86 -11.36 19.27
C ALA A 508 5.74 -11.00 20.49
N LEU A 509 6.95 -10.47 20.27
CA LEU A 509 7.82 -10.02 21.35
C LEU A 509 7.34 -8.71 21.99
N ILE A 510 6.77 -7.80 21.19
CA ILE A 510 6.13 -6.57 21.68
C ILE A 510 4.89 -6.92 22.52
N GLU A 511 4.04 -7.83 22.03
CA GLU A 511 2.88 -8.35 22.77
C GLU A 511 3.28 -9.06 24.07
N ALA A 512 4.44 -9.73 24.07
CA ALA A 512 5.04 -10.35 25.25
C ALA A 512 5.74 -9.35 26.21
N GLY A 513 5.60 -8.04 25.98
CA GLY A 513 6.05 -6.99 26.90
C GLY A 513 7.42 -6.38 26.62
N CYS A 514 8.04 -6.66 25.46
CA CYS A 514 9.23 -5.93 25.03
C CYS A 514 8.86 -4.46 24.82
N ALA A 515 9.58 -3.52 25.44
CA ALA A 515 9.17 -2.10 25.52
C ALA A 515 10.04 -1.15 24.69
N SER A 516 11.15 -1.63 24.11
CA SER A 516 12.06 -0.80 23.32
C SER A 516 12.74 -1.54 22.17
N ALA A 517 13.17 -0.77 21.16
CA ALA A 517 13.96 -1.29 20.03
C ALA A 517 15.32 -1.86 20.46
N ASP A 518 15.91 -1.36 21.55
CA ASP A 518 17.18 -1.86 22.09
C ASP A 518 17.00 -3.22 22.77
N GLU A 519 15.96 -3.38 23.59
CA GLU A 519 15.61 -4.66 24.21
C GLU A 519 15.28 -5.73 23.15
N LEU A 520 14.59 -5.34 22.08
CA LEU A 520 14.30 -6.24 20.97
C LEU A 520 15.56 -6.62 20.18
N SER A 521 16.49 -5.66 20.03
CA SER A 521 17.77 -5.88 19.34
C SER A 521 18.66 -6.86 20.12
N GLU A 522 18.67 -6.81 21.45
CA GLU A 522 19.40 -7.77 22.30
C GLU A 522 18.84 -9.19 22.18
N ARG A 523 17.51 -9.32 22.12
CA ARG A 523 16.85 -10.63 22.07
C ARG A 523 16.87 -11.29 20.69
N THR A 524 16.93 -10.49 19.62
CA THR A 524 16.80 -10.99 18.23
C THR A 524 18.06 -10.80 17.38
N ARG A 525 19.07 -10.07 17.89
CA ARG A 525 20.26 -9.60 17.14
C ARG A 525 19.96 -8.70 15.94
N ALA A 526 18.69 -8.35 15.73
CA ALA A 526 18.29 -7.38 14.73
C ALA A 526 18.87 -5.99 15.10
N GLY A 527 19.29 -5.21 14.11
CA GLY A 527 19.89 -3.89 14.32
C GLY A 527 21.37 -3.89 14.72
N GLN A 528 21.94 -5.03 15.14
CA GLN A 528 23.31 -5.10 15.67
C GLN A 528 24.41 -5.43 14.63
N ILE A 529 24.04 -6.08 13.51
CA ILE A 529 25.03 -6.55 12.51
C ILE A 529 25.33 -5.47 11.46
N CYS A 530 24.27 -4.89 10.89
CA CYS A 530 24.38 -3.97 9.76
C CYS A 530 23.57 -2.68 9.99
N GLY A 531 22.86 -2.56 11.12
CA GLY A 531 22.01 -1.42 11.48
C GLY A 531 20.75 -1.20 10.62
N GLY A 532 20.69 -1.76 9.40
CA GLY A 532 19.69 -1.37 8.39
C GLY A 532 18.22 -1.70 8.68
N CYS A 533 17.94 -2.57 9.65
CA CYS A 533 16.57 -2.93 10.06
C CYS A 533 16.08 -2.15 11.28
N ARG A 534 16.97 -1.39 11.93
CA ARG A 534 16.66 -0.61 13.13
C ARG A 534 15.50 0.39 12.91
N PRO A 535 15.41 1.11 11.77
CA PRO A 535 14.25 1.98 11.50
C PRO A 535 12.91 1.22 11.41
N ALA A 536 12.91 0.03 10.83
CA ALA A 536 11.69 -0.78 10.69
C ALA A 536 11.27 -1.41 12.03
N ILE A 537 12.23 -1.76 12.88
CA ILE A 537 11.99 -2.19 14.26
C ILE A 537 11.41 -1.04 15.08
N GLU A 538 12.02 0.15 15.00
CA GLU A 538 11.56 1.37 15.65
C GLU A 538 10.15 1.78 15.19
N GLU A 539 9.82 1.55 13.91
CA GLU A 539 8.47 1.76 13.34
C GLU A 539 7.42 0.81 13.95
N MET A 540 7.81 -0.43 14.27
CA MET A 540 6.91 -1.44 14.85
C MET A 540 6.61 -1.22 16.34
N PHE A 541 7.47 -0.50 17.06
CA PHE A 541 7.16 0.02 18.39
C PHE A 541 6.19 1.20 18.37
N GLY A 542 5.71 1.60 17.18
CA GLY A 542 4.90 2.79 16.96
C GLY A 542 5.78 4.03 17.02
N ALA A 543 6.15 4.60 15.86
CA ALA A 543 6.91 5.84 15.81
C ALA A 543 6.17 6.94 16.60
N PRO A 544 6.65 7.37 17.78
CA PRO A 544 5.94 8.38 18.55
C PRO A 544 6.06 9.74 17.84
N GLY A 545 4.92 10.29 17.41
CA GLY A 545 4.79 11.70 17.07
C GLY A 545 4.92 12.10 15.59
N LEU A 546 4.67 11.21 14.62
CA LEU A 546 4.38 11.59 13.23
C LEU A 546 2.86 11.64 13.00
N THR A 547 2.35 12.82 12.67
CA THR A 547 0.94 13.02 12.30
C THR A 547 0.81 13.14 10.79
N GLN A 548 -0.34 12.76 10.24
CA GLN A 548 -0.61 12.99 8.83
C GLN A 548 -0.55 14.48 8.51
N ALA A 549 -0.03 14.85 7.35
CA ALA A 549 0.01 16.25 6.93
C ALA A 549 -0.33 16.39 5.45
N GLU A 550 -0.93 17.53 5.11
CA GLU A 550 -1.21 17.93 3.73
C GLU A 550 -0.33 19.10 3.31
N VAL A 551 0.00 19.16 2.01
CA VAL A 551 0.68 20.32 1.43
C VAL A 551 -0.38 21.37 1.11
N LYS A 552 -0.36 22.51 1.82
CA LYS A 552 -1.26 23.65 1.57
C LYS A 552 -0.82 24.48 0.38
N GLY A 553 0.48 24.56 0.14
CA GLY A 553 1.05 25.32 -0.96
C GLY A 553 2.51 24.98 -1.19
N ALA A 554 2.94 25.06 -2.45
CA ALA A 554 4.32 24.96 -2.86
C ALA A 554 4.60 26.10 -3.86
N ARG A 555 5.57 26.96 -3.54
CA ARG A 555 5.97 28.09 -4.37
C ARG A 555 7.46 27.99 -4.67
N GLU A 556 7.83 28.01 -5.95
CA GLU A 556 9.23 28.15 -6.34
C GLU A 556 9.67 29.61 -6.12
N LEU A 557 10.70 29.83 -5.31
CA LEU A 557 11.22 31.16 -5.01
C LEU A 557 12.30 31.60 -6.00
N SER A 558 13.10 30.63 -6.45
CA SER A 558 14.13 30.75 -7.47
C SER A 558 14.36 29.38 -8.09
N PRO A 559 15.00 29.26 -9.27
CA PRO A 559 15.21 27.96 -9.93
C PRO A 559 15.77 26.90 -8.98
N GLY A 560 14.97 25.87 -8.68
CA GLY A 560 15.34 24.77 -7.79
C GLY A 560 15.22 25.03 -6.28
N ILE A 561 14.61 26.12 -5.84
CA ILE A 561 14.35 26.42 -4.41
C ILE A 561 12.85 26.59 -4.19
N PHE A 562 12.25 25.75 -3.34
CA PHE A 562 10.82 25.72 -3.09
C PHE A 562 10.49 26.06 -1.64
N GLN A 563 9.51 26.93 -1.43
CA GLN A 563 8.84 27.13 -0.15
C GLN A 563 7.61 26.22 -0.11
N ILE A 564 7.51 25.34 0.89
CA ILE A 564 6.42 24.38 1.03
C ILE A 564 5.75 24.59 2.37
N THR A 565 4.43 24.73 2.35
CA THR A 565 3.58 24.87 3.55
C THR A 565 2.86 23.55 3.82
N LEU A 566 3.02 23.02 5.02
CA LEU A 566 2.50 21.72 5.47
C LEU A 566 1.54 21.94 6.66
N ALA A 567 0.35 21.33 6.60
CA ALA A 567 -0.63 21.38 7.69
C ALA A 567 -0.87 19.96 8.26
N PRO A 568 -0.55 19.69 9.54
CA PRO A 568 -0.93 18.45 10.21
C PRO A 568 -2.46 18.26 10.28
N ILE A 569 -2.91 17.02 10.16
CA ILE A 569 -4.32 16.62 10.13
C ILE A 569 -4.69 15.96 11.47
N GLY A 570 -5.85 16.34 12.03
CA GLY A 570 -6.41 15.73 13.24
C GLY A 570 -5.99 16.37 14.56
N GLY A 571 -5.33 17.54 14.54
CA GLY A 571 -5.01 18.34 15.74
C GLY A 571 -4.34 19.67 15.38
N ALA A 572 -4.31 20.62 16.32
CA ALA A 572 -3.60 21.89 16.13
C ALA A 572 -2.08 21.65 16.09
N PRO A 573 -1.35 22.07 15.04
CA PRO A 573 0.11 21.95 15.00
C PRO A 573 0.77 22.55 16.24
N ALA A 574 1.72 21.81 16.81
CA ALA A 574 2.53 22.28 17.93
C ALA A 574 3.38 23.48 17.49
N GLY A 575 3.48 24.51 18.34
CA GLY A 575 4.33 25.66 18.07
C GLY A 575 5.81 25.27 18.00
N SER A 576 6.60 26.03 17.23
CA SER A 576 8.04 25.79 17.08
C SER A 576 8.87 26.87 17.78
N VAL A 577 10.05 26.47 18.26
CA VAL A 577 11.11 27.40 18.63
C VAL A 577 11.94 27.70 17.36
N PRO A 578 12.27 28.98 17.07
CA PRO A 578 13.03 29.32 15.87
C PRO A 578 14.35 28.56 15.78
N GLY A 579 14.57 27.87 14.65
CA GLY A 579 15.71 26.97 14.42
C GLY A 579 15.39 25.48 14.51
N GLN A 580 14.23 25.11 15.06
CA GLN A 580 13.77 23.70 15.05
C GLN A 580 13.45 23.19 13.64
N HIS A 581 13.48 21.86 13.49
CA HIS A 581 13.14 21.14 12.28
C HIS A 581 11.96 20.19 12.50
N VAL A 582 11.36 19.74 11.41
CA VAL A 582 10.35 18.67 11.39
C VAL A 582 10.84 17.52 10.52
N LEU A 583 10.49 16.29 10.89
CA LEU A 583 10.65 15.14 10.02
C LEU A 583 9.45 15.09 9.06
N VAL A 584 9.72 15.18 7.77
CA VAL A 584 8.73 15.00 6.71
C VAL A 584 8.90 13.60 6.14
N GLN A 585 7.82 12.82 6.19
CA GLN A 585 7.79 11.46 5.69
C GLN A 585 6.81 11.37 4.51
N GLY A 586 7.30 10.95 3.35
CA GLY A 586 6.50 10.73 2.14
C GLY A 586 6.41 9.25 1.79
N TYR A 587 5.27 8.84 1.25
CA TYR A 587 5.10 7.51 0.68
C TYR A 587 5.37 7.56 -0.83
N LEU A 588 6.49 7.00 -1.26
CA LEU A 588 6.97 6.97 -2.64
C LEU A 588 7.25 5.53 -3.03
N ASP A 589 6.77 5.09 -4.19
CA ASP A 589 7.06 3.76 -4.77
C ASP A 589 6.91 2.61 -3.75
N ARG A 590 5.77 2.61 -3.04
CA ARG A 590 5.42 1.65 -1.98
C ARG A 590 6.33 1.68 -0.74
N ARG A 591 7.01 2.79 -0.49
CA ARG A 591 7.98 2.93 0.61
C ARG A 591 7.84 4.27 1.30
N TRP A 592 7.82 4.25 2.63
CA TRP A 592 8.00 5.46 3.42
C TRP A 592 9.47 5.92 3.39
N MET A 593 9.68 7.19 3.05
CA MET A 593 10.97 7.87 3.10
C MET A 593 10.83 9.11 3.98
N ALA A 594 11.82 9.38 4.83
CA ALA A 594 11.80 10.52 5.75
C ALA A 594 13.01 11.43 5.54
N ARG A 595 12.83 12.74 5.71
CA ARG A 595 13.89 13.75 5.75
C ARG A 595 13.57 14.80 6.81
N ALA A 596 14.61 15.31 7.50
CA ALA A 596 14.47 16.50 8.33
C ALA A 596 14.52 17.76 7.45
N TYR A 597 13.64 18.70 7.75
CA TYR A 597 13.65 20.05 7.18
C TYR A 597 13.49 21.07 8.29
N THR A 598 14.39 22.05 8.33
CA THR A 598 14.25 23.19 9.22
C THR A 598 12.97 23.95 8.89
N LEU A 599 12.25 24.36 9.92
CA LEU A 599 11.14 25.27 9.76
C LEU A 599 11.68 26.65 9.41
N SER A 600 11.37 27.16 8.22
CA SER A 600 11.81 28.47 7.73
C SER A 600 11.03 29.64 8.33
N ALA A 601 9.91 29.35 9.00
CA ALA A 601 9.12 30.33 9.74
C ALA A 601 8.74 29.79 11.14
N PRO A 602 8.65 30.66 12.16
CA PRO A 602 8.10 30.27 13.46
C PRO A 602 6.63 29.83 13.32
N ALA A 603 6.35 28.58 13.68
CA ALA A 603 4.99 28.06 13.70
C ALA A 603 4.32 28.47 15.02
N ARG A 604 3.23 29.24 14.94
CA ARG A 604 2.37 29.50 16.11
C ARG A 604 1.60 28.24 16.46
N LEU A 605 1.13 28.13 17.71
CA LEU A 605 0.21 27.06 18.09
C LEU A 605 -1.03 27.11 17.17
N GLY A 606 -1.26 26.05 16.40
CA GLY A 606 -2.34 26.00 15.40
C GLY A 606 -2.03 26.61 14.02
N GLY A 607 -0.79 27.01 13.74
CA GLY A 607 -0.35 27.49 12.42
C GLY A 607 0.42 26.44 11.58
N ASP A 608 0.44 26.60 10.27
CA ASP A 608 1.09 25.68 9.34
C ASP A 608 2.63 25.66 9.49
N TYR A 609 3.25 24.52 9.14
CA TYR A 609 4.70 24.38 9.05
C TYR A 609 5.20 24.86 7.68
N GLU A 610 6.13 25.80 7.69
CA GLU A 610 6.81 26.25 6.49
C GLU A 610 8.23 25.69 6.44
N ILE A 611 8.57 25.06 5.33
CA ILE A 611 9.93 24.60 5.04
C ILE A 611 10.41 25.18 3.71
N THR A 612 11.71 25.46 3.61
CA THR A 612 12.35 25.83 2.35
C THR A 612 13.29 24.70 1.91
N VAL A 613 12.99 24.14 0.75
CA VAL A 613 13.62 22.93 0.22
C VAL A 613 14.39 23.30 -1.03
N LYS A 614 15.69 23.03 -1.03
CA LYS A 614 16.46 22.98 -2.28
C LYS A 614 16.16 21.67 -2.98
N ARG A 615 15.64 21.76 -4.20
CA ARG A 615 15.48 20.63 -5.10
C ARG A 615 16.88 20.20 -5.54
N GLU A 616 17.43 19.23 -4.83
CA GLU A 616 18.64 18.56 -5.30
C GLU A 616 18.33 17.90 -6.64
N GLU A 617 19.13 18.22 -7.65
CA GLU A 617 18.98 17.74 -9.04
C GLU A 617 19.09 16.21 -9.13
N LEU A 618 19.44 15.55 -8.02
CA LEU A 618 19.59 14.11 -7.80
C LEU A 618 18.80 13.56 -6.60
N GLY A 619 18.06 14.43 -5.90
CA GLY A 619 17.43 14.02 -4.66
C GLY A 619 16.10 13.36 -4.92
N VAL A 620 16.00 12.03 -4.72
CA VAL A 620 14.73 11.28 -4.86
C VAL A 620 13.62 11.93 -4.01
N PHE A 621 13.90 12.20 -2.73
CA PHE A 621 12.91 12.76 -1.81
C PHE A 621 12.66 14.25 -2.02
N SER A 622 13.71 15.08 -2.21
CA SER A 622 13.54 16.53 -2.42
C SER A 622 12.85 16.84 -3.73
N ARG A 623 13.15 16.09 -4.80
CA ARG A 623 12.46 16.23 -6.09
C ARG A 623 10.99 15.85 -5.97
N TRP A 624 10.70 14.68 -5.40
CA TRP A 624 9.33 14.28 -5.12
C TRP A 624 8.59 15.29 -4.23
N LEU A 625 9.26 15.82 -3.21
CA LEU A 625 8.65 16.78 -2.28
C LEU A 625 8.25 18.08 -2.99
N CYS A 626 9.10 18.58 -3.90
CA CYS A 626 8.81 19.77 -4.68
C CYS A 626 7.77 19.54 -5.79
N GLU A 627 7.75 18.36 -6.43
CA GLU A 627 6.99 18.14 -7.67
C GLU A 627 5.70 17.34 -7.47
N ARG A 628 5.65 16.45 -6.47
CA ARG A 628 4.60 15.41 -6.35
C ARG A 628 3.94 15.33 -4.98
N ALA A 629 4.52 15.90 -3.93
CA ALA A 629 4.01 15.74 -2.57
C ALA A 629 2.57 16.22 -2.37
N ALA A 630 2.13 17.27 -3.09
CA ALA A 630 0.77 17.78 -2.99
C ALA A 630 -0.31 16.75 -3.35
N ALA A 631 0.03 15.75 -4.18
CA ALA A 631 -0.88 14.70 -4.62
C ALA A 631 -0.59 13.35 -3.95
N SER A 632 0.30 13.30 -2.95
CA SER A 632 0.84 12.07 -2.38
C SER A 632 0.60 11.98 -0.88
N LEU A 633 0.82 10.79 -0.30
CA LEU A 633 0.64 10.56 1.13
C LEU A 633 1.86 11.06 1.93
N LEU A 634 1.63 11.96 2.89
CA LEU A 634 2.66 12.63 3.68
C LEU A 634 2.33 12.63 5.19
N ARG A 635 3.37 12.56 6.01
CA ARG A 635 3.33 12.73 7.46
C ARG A 635 4.40 13.73 7.90
N ALA A 636 4.16 14.45 8.98
CA ALA A 636 5.10 15.38 9.58
C ALA A 636 5.22 15.14 11.09
N SER A 637 6.40 15.33 11.66
CA SER A 637 6.58 15.30 13.11
C SER A 637 6.18 16.62 13.76
N THR A 638 6.03 16.63 15.08
CA THR A 638 6.15 17.88 15.84
C THR A 638 7.54 18.51 15.65
N PRO A 639 7.71 19.83 15.85
CA PRO A 639 9.00 20.50 15.79
C PRO A 639 9.96 19.94 16.84
N ARG A 640 11.21 19.68 16.44
CA ARG A 640 12.28 19.07 17.25
C ARG A 640 13.62 19.73 16.92
N GLY A 641 14.63 19.45 17.75
CA GLY A 641 15.98 19.98 17.59
C GLY A 641 16.36 21.00 18.66
N SER A 642 17.66 21.06 18.94
CA SER A 642 18.29 21.94 19.94
C SER A 642 19.08 23.10 19.32
N PHE A 643 19.16 23.17 18.00
CA PHE A 643 19.76 24.28 17.26
C PHE A 643 18.78 25.44 17.11
N VAL A 644 18.47 26.04 18.25
CA VAL A 644 17.44 27.08 18.35
C VAL A 644 18.07 28.43 18.63
N LEU A 645 17.28 29.50 18.39
CA LEU A 645 17.66 30.84 18.83
C LEU A 645 18.00 30.79 20.34
N PRO A 646 19.22 31.20 20.74
CA PRO A 646 19.61 31.18 22.13
C PRO A 646 18.66 32.00 23.01
N ALA A 647 18.23 31.44 24.14
CA ALA A 647 17.49 32.20 25.14
C ALA A 647 18.43 33.20 25.84
N PRO A 648 17.93 34.39 26.25
CA PRO A 648 18.70 35.33 27.07
C PRO A 648 19.25 34.68 28.36
N PRO A 649 20.41 35.11 28.88
CA PRO A 649 21.19 36.29 28.46
C PRO A 649 22.22 35.96 27.36
N VAL A 650 21.96 36.40 26.13
CA VAL A 650 22.90 36.37 25.00
C VAL A 650 22.84 37.74 24.34
N ASP A 651 23.99 38.41 24.25
CA ASP A 651 24.08 39.79 23.75
C ASP A 651 24.22 39.82 22.21
N ARG A 652 24.88 38.80 21.64
CA ARG A 652 25.19 38.73 20.21
C ARG A 652 25.14 37.31 19.67
N VAL A 653 24.45 37.11 18.57
CA VAL A 653 24.45 35.88 17.77
C VAL A 653 25.13 36.17 16.43
N VAL A 654 26.11 35.34 16.06
CA VAL A 654 26.72 35.36 14.72
C VAL A 654 26.37 34.04 14.04
N PHE A 655 25.56 34.11 13.00
CA PHE A 655 25.12 32.97 12.22
C PHE A 655 25.92 32.87 10.92
N PHE A 656 26.61 31.76 10.71
CA PHE A 656 27.31 31.44 9.47
C PHE A 656 26.49 30.43 8.68
N ALA A 657 25.98 30.84 7.52
CA ALA A 657 25.14 30.03 6.66
C ALA A 657 25.86 29.68 5.36
N GLY A 658 25.82 28.40 4.97
CA GLY A 658 26.25 27.93 3.65
C GLY A 658 25.07 27.46 2.81
N GLY A 659 24.82 28.08 1.65
CA GLY A 659 23.73 27.70 0.74
C GLY A 659 22.36 27.68 1.42
N ILE A 660 21.61 26.57 1.32
CA ILE A 660 20.28 26.39 1.94
C ILE A 660 20.33 26.32 3.48
N GLY A 661 21.53 26.25 4.08
CA GLY A 661 21.75 26.31 5.53
C GLY A 661 21.35 27.65 6.18
N VAL A 662 20.88 28.62 5.39
CA VAL A 662 20.31 29.89 5.87
C VAL A 662 18.92 29.73 6.50
N THR A 663 18.22 28.63 6.24
CA THR A 663 16.83 28.43 6.67
C THR A 663 16.59 28.56 8.19
N PRO A 664 17.46 28.04 9.10
CA PRO A 664 17.32 28.33 10.52
C PRO A 664 17.51 29.82 10.83
N ALA A 665 18.46 30.49 10.18
CA ALA A 665 18.70 31.92 10.37
C ALA A 665 17.49 32.76 9.96
N MET A 666 16.82 32.39 8.86
CA MET A 666 15.57 33.06 8.44
C MET A 666 14.48 32.90 9.50
N ALA A 667 14.29 31.71 10.06
CA ALA A 667 13.31 31.49 11.11
C ALA A 667 13.61 32.32 12.36
N MET A 668 14.89 32.41 12.74
CA MET A 668 15.37 33.22 13.86
C MET A 668 15.16 34.72 13.61
N LEU A 669 15.54 35.22 12.43
CA LEU A 669 15.38 36.62 12.05
C LEU A 669 13.90 37.01 11.96
N ARG A 670 13.04 36.16 11.41
CA ARG A 670 11.58 36.38 11.38
C ARG A 670 10.95 36.39 12.77
N ALA A 671 11.51 35.66 13.73
CA ALA A 671 11.05 35.70 15.11
C ALA A 671 11.48 36.98 15.85
N LEU A 672 12.57 37.60 15.40
CA LEU A 672 13.08 38.89 15.89
C LEU A 672 12.43 40.09 15.18
N ASP A 673 11.96 39.92 13.94
CA ASP A 673 11.25 40.95 13.17
C ASP A 673 9.89 41.27 13.82
N GLY A 674 9.65 42.54 14.15
CA GLY A 674 8.38 43.03 14.68
C GLY A 674 8.19 42.97 16.20
N GLY A 675 9.22 42.65 16.99
CA GLY A 675 9.16 42.69 18.45
C GLY A 675 10.37 43.39 19.04
N GLY A 676 10.25 44.67 19.36
CA GLY A 676 11.23 45.45 20.13
C GLY A 676 11.35 44.95 21.58
N ARG A 677 11.80 43.71 21.75
CA ARG A 677 12.19 43.17 23.05
C ARG A 677 13.51 43.85 23.41
N PRO A 678 13.59 44.58 24.53
CA PRO A 678 14.82 45.24 24.97
C PRO A 678 15.99 44.26 25.11
N ASP A 679 15.68 42.98 25.35
CA ASP A 679 16.62 41.90 25.63
C ASP A 679 16.91 40.99 24.41
N ALA A 680 16.54 41.39 23.19
CA ALA A 680 16.84 40.62 21.99
C ALA A 680 18.34 40.69 21.63
N PRO A 681 18.99 39.55 21.29
CA PRO A 681 20.39 39.56 20.89
C PRO A 681 20.59 40.33 19.58
N ARG A 682 21.74 41.01 19.44
CA ARG A 682 22.20 41.49 18.13
C ARG A 682 22.47 40.30 17.22
N PHE A 683 21.87 40.26 16.03
CA PHE A 683 21.96 39.10 15.14
C PHE A 683 22.73 39.46 13.87
N HIS A 684 23.87 38.81 13.65
CA HIS A 684 24.69 38.98 12.46
C HIS A 684 24.65 37.71 11.61
N LEU A 685 24.17 37.78 10.37
CA LEU A 685 24.19 36.68 9.40
C LEU A 685 25.33 36.85 8.39
N ASP A 686 26.26 35.92 8.32
CA ASP A 686 27.20 35.78 7.19
C ASP A 686 26.74 34.62 6.31
N TRP A 687 26.20 34.94 5.13
CA TRP A 687 25.63 33.95 4.21
C TRP A 687 26.50 33.78 2.97
N SER A 688 27.08 32.59 2.84
CA SER A 688 27.96 32.19 1.75
C SER A 688 27.23 31.32 0.72
N ALA A 689 27.32 31.68 -0.56
CA ALA A 689 26.82 30.88 -1.67
C ALA A 689 27.67 31.06 -2.94
N PRO A 690 27.66 30.11 -3.89
CA PRO A 690 28.51 30.18 -5.08
C PRO A 690 28.28 31.37 -6.00
N ARG A 691 27.02 31.80 -6.19
CA ARG A 691 26.64 32.86 -7.15
C ARG A 691 25.68 33.86 -6.50
N ALA A 692 25.65 35.10 -6.99
CA ALA A 692 24.69 36.10 -6.54
C ALA A 692 23.21 35.64 -6.64
N ALA A 693 22.88 34.88 -7.69
CA ALA A 693 21.54 34.32 -7.90
C ALA A 693 21.06 33.39 -6.76
N ASP A 694 21.99 32.81 -5.98
CA ASP A 694 21.68 31.90 -4.88
C ASP A 694 21.17 32.64 -3.61
N PHE A 695 21.20 33.98 -3.60
CA PHE A 695 20.70 34.82 -2.49
C PHE A 695 19.31 35.41 -2.74
N VAL A 696 18.92 35.49 -4.02
CA VAL A 696 17.79 36.31 -4.49
C VAL A 696 16.48 36.02 -3.76
N TYR A 697 16.23 34.76 -3.39
CA TYR A 697 14.97 34.35 -2.77
C TYR A 697 14.77 34.80 -1.30
N PHE A 698 15.82 35.27 -0.61
CA PHE A 698 15.68 35.86 0.74
C PHE A 698 16.32 37.25 0.88
N GLU A 699 17.04 37.76 -0.13
CA GLU A 699 17.75 39.03 -0.03
C GLU A 699 16.84 40.22 0.29
N ASP A 700 15.73 40.38 -0.44
CA ASP A 700 14.79 41.50 -0.22
C ASP A 700 14.15 41.45 1.17
N GLU A 701 13.82 40.24 1.62
CA GLU A 701 13.28 40.01 2.95
C GLU A 701 14.32 40.31 4.04
N LEU A 702 15.57 39.87 3.86
CA LEU A 702 16.68 40.18 4.76
C LEU A 702 16.94 41.69 4.87
N ARG A 703 16.91 42.41 3.74
CA ARG A 703 17.02 43.89 3.72
C ARG A 703 15.89 44.54 4.50
N ALA A 704 14.65 44.06 4.33
CA ALA A 704 13.49 44.58 5.05
C ALA A 704 13.59 44.31 6.57
N ILE A 705 13.95 43.09 6.98
CA ILE A 705 14.10 42.72 8.40
C ILE A 705 15.23 43.54 9.04
N ALA A 706 16.40 43.65 8.39
CA ALA A 706 17.53 44.43 8.89
C ALA A 706 17.22 45.93 9.01
N GLY A 707 16.40 46.48 8.11
CA GLY A 707 15.93 47.87 8.18
C GLY A 707 14.96 48.15 9.32
N ARG A 708 14.20 47.14 9.77
CA ARG A 708 13.17 47.27 10.83
C ARG A 708 13.59 46.77 12.20
N THR A 709 14.63 45.94 12.29
CA THR A 709 15.07 45.26 13.52
C THR A 709 16.39 45.85 14.02
N PRO A 710 16.38 46.68 15.09
CA PRO A 710 17.60 47.25 15.64
C PRO A 710 18.58 46.15 16.11
N GLY A 711 19.79 46.14 15.54
CA GLY A 711 20.82 45.14 15.88
C GLY A 711 20.86 43.90 14.99
N ALA A 712 19.97 43.78 13.99
CA ALA A 712 20.09 42.79 12.93
C ALA A 712 20.96 43.32 11.78
N ALA A 713 21.95 42.54 11.34
CA ALA A 713 22.77 42.85 10.16
C ALA A 713 23.12 41.57 9.41
N PHE A 714 23.44 41.70 8.13
CA PHE A 714 23.84 40.55 7.32
C PHE A 714 24.95 40.91 6.33
N ARG A 715 25.65 39.90 5.85
CA ARG A 715 26.66 39.96 4.81
C ARG A 715 26.43 38.81 3.84
N LEU A 716 26.35 39.12 2.55
CA LEU A 716 26.27 38.12 1.48
C LEU A 716 27.66 37.92 0.90
N ARG A 717 28.05 36.65 0.71
CA ARG A 717 29.36 36.28 0.19
C ARG A 717 29.23 35.37 -1.03
N GLU A 718 29.42 35.95 -2.20
CA GLU A 718 29.54 35.20 -3.45
C GLU A 718 30.91 34.53 -3.55
N THR A 719 31.00 33.24 -3.24
CA THR A 719 32.29 32.58 -3.06
C THR A 719 33.09 32.41 -4.35
N ARG A 720 32.45 32.44 -5.52
CA ARG A 720 33.15 32.38 -6.82
C ARG A 720 33.78 33.70 -7.22
N ALA A 721 33.26 34.82 -6.72
CA ALA A 721 33.77 36.15 -7.03
C ALA A 721 34.71 36.66 -5.93
N ALA A 722 34.32 36.51 -4.67
CA ALA A 722 35.03 37.07 -3.51
C ALA A 722 35.85 36.04 -2.72
N GLY A 723 35.84 34.77 -3.12
CA GLY A 723 36.48 33.68 -2.36
C GLY A 723 35.66 33.21 -1.15
N ARG A 724 36.13 32.15 -0.49
CA ARG A 724 35.53 31.64 0.76
C ARG A 724 35.99 32.50 1.94
N ILE A 725 35.22 32.49 3.03
CA ILE A 725 35.58 33.19 4.26
C ILE A 725 36.91 32.65 4.81
N THR A 726 37.82 33.56 5.14
CA THR A 726 39.16 33.26 5.64
C THR A 726 39.25 33.38 7.15
N LYS A 727 40.31 32.81 7.74
CA LYS A 727 40.60 32.93 9.18
C LYS A 727 40.77 34.40 9.58
N GLU A 728 41.49 35.17 8.76
CA GLU A 728 41.80 36.58 9.00
C GLU A 728 40.51 37.41 9.03
N GLU A 729 39.61 37.15 8.09
CA GLU A 729 38.28 37.79 8.06
C GLU A 729 37.43 37.43 9.29
N VAL A 730 37.44 36.17 9.74
CA VAL A 730 36.70 35.79 10.96
C VAL A 730 37.26 36.51 12.20
N ALA A 731 38.59 36.62 12.31
CA ALA A 731 39.24 37.31 13.42
C ALA A 731 38.96 38.83 13.41
N GLU A 732 38.93 39.46 12.23
CA GLU A 732 38.68 40.89 12.07
C GLU A 732 37.20 41.25 12.24
N LEU A 733 36.30 40.52 11.56
CA LEU A 733 34.89 40.86 11.45
C LEU A 733 34.05 40.32 12.61
N TYR A 734 34.44 39.16 13.14
CA TYR A 734 33.67 38.43 14.15
C TYR A 734 34.52 38.05 15.37
N PRO A 735 35.26 38.99 15.99
CA PRO A 735 36.07 38.69 17.18
C PRO A 735 35.18 38.26 18.34
N TYR A 736 35.64 37.27 19.13
CA TYR A 736 34.89 36.80 20.29
C TYR A 736 34.69 37.91 21.32
N ARG A 737 33.49 37.95 21.91
CA ARG A 737 33.13 38.81 23.05
C ARG A 737 32.30 37.98 24.03
N PRO A 738 32.49 38.13 25.35
CA PRO A 738 31.62 37.51 26.34
C PRO A 738 30.14 37.79 26.01
N GLY A 739 29.27 36.78 26.14
CA GLY A 739 27.87 36.87 25.75
C GLY A 739 27.58 36.68 24.24
N SER A 740 28.59 36.31 23.42
CA SER A 740 28.39 35.96 22.01
C SER A 740 28.20 34.45 21.79
N ARG A 741 27.28 34.06 20.91
CA ARG A 741 27.16 32.67 20.40
C ARG A 741 27.32 32.63 18.89
N ALA A 742 28.09 31.65 18.40
CA ALA A 742 28.23 31.36 16.98
C ALA A 742 27.34 30.18 16.61
N LEU A 743 26.51 30.34 15.58
CA LEU A 743 25.68 29.29 15.01
C LEU A 743 26.19 29.01 13.59
N VAL A 744 26.50 27.76 13.28
CA VAL A 744 27.08 27.40 11.98
C VAL A 744 26.23 26.30 11.34
N CYS A 745 25.69 26.58 10.14
CA CYS A 745 24.85 25.66 9.40
C CYS A 745 25.18 25.72 7.89
N GLY A 746 25.43 24.58 7.26
CA GLY A 746 25.74 24.50 5.83
C GLY A 746 26.34 23.15 5.44
N PRO A 747 26.93 23.05 4.24
CA PRO A 747 27.67 21.85 3.82
C PRO A 747 28.81 21.52 4.79
N ASP A 748 29.11 20.23 4.98
CA ASP A 748 30.09 19.77 5.98
C ASP A 748 31.45 20.46 5.87
N GLY A 749 31.98 20.63 4.65
CA GLY A 749 33.23 21.35 4.40
C GLY A 749 33.17 22.81 4.87
N PHE A 750 32.08 23.52 4.58
CA PHE A 750 31.89 24.91 5.03
C PHE A 750 31.87 25.01 6.56
N MET A 751 31.13 24.13 7.23
CA MET A 751 31.02 24.18 8.69
C MET A 751 32.33 23.83 9.38
N ARG A 752 33.09 22.87 8.81
CA ARG A 752 34.41 22.49 9.30
C ARG A 752 35.39 23.66 9.20
N ASP A 753 35.43 24.34 8.05
CA ASP A 753 36.31 25.49 7.81
C ASP A 753 35.96 26.65 8.76
N VAL A 754 34.68 27.01 8.87
CA VAL A 754 34.21 28.09 9.75
C VAL A 754 34.50 27.77 11.23
N HIS A 755 34.28 26.52 11.65
CA HIS A 755 34.60 26.09 13.02
C HIS A 755 36.09 26.20 13.33
N ALA A 756 36.95 25.78 12.40
CA ALA A 756 38.39 25.94 12.53
C ALA A 756 38.80 27.42 12.59
N HIS A 757 38.19 28.28 11.78
CA HIS A 757 38.43 29.73 11.79
C HIS A 757 37.98 30.39 13.10
N LEU A 758 36.79 30.05 13.62
CA LEU A 758 36.28 30.55 14.90
C LEU A 758 37.18 30.13 16.07
N SER A 759 37.59 28.86 16.09
CA SER A 759 38.52 28.33 17.09
C SER A 759 39.86 29.08 17.05
N ALA A 760 40.39 29.31 15.84
CA ALA A 760 41.63 30.05 15.66
C ALA A 760 41.52 31.56 15.97
N ALA A 761 40.30 32.11 15.93
CA ALA A 761 39.98 33.48 16.34
C ALA A 761 39.66 33.61 17.85
N GLY A 762 39.84 32.54 18.63
CA GLY A 762 39.70 32.55 20.08
C GLY A 762 38.28 32.37 20.61
N TRP A 763 37.35 31.84 19.80
CA TRP A 763 36.02 31.47 20.28
C TRP A 763 36.09 30.19 21.14
N PRO A 764 35.47 30.19 22.34
CA PRO A 764 35.31 28.97 23.15
C PRO A 764 34.41 27.93 22.45
N GLU A 765 34.75 26.64 22.56
CA GLU A 765 34.01 25.55 21.88
C GLU A 765 32.54 25.48 22.31
N ASP A 766 32.24 25.75 23.58
CA ASP A 766 30.88 25.78 24.14
C ASP A 766 30.01 26.92 23.59
N MET A 767 30.65 27.94 22.99
CA MET A 767 29.98 29.08 22.36
C MET A 767 29.74 28.87 20.86
N ILE A 768 30.25 27.78 20.27
CA ILE A 768 30.07 27.43 18.85
C ILE A 768 29.12 26.24 18.73
N GLN A 769 27.91 26.50 18.23
CA GLN A 769 26.95 25.44 17.92
C GLN A 769 26.95 25.14 16.42
N ARG A 770 26.98 23.86 16.06
CA ARG A 770 26.92 23.37 14.69
C ARG A 770 25.71 22.46 14.52
N GLU A 771 25.05 22.54 13.37
CA GLU A 771 24.02 21.57 13.00
C GLU A 771 24.21 21.10 11.55
N LEU A 772 24.35 19.79 11.37
CA LEU A 772 24.52 19.14 10.07
C LEU A 772 23.20 18.51 9.64
N PHE A 773 22.53 19.13 8.65
CA PHE A 773 21.39 18.53 7.98
C PHE A 773 21.87 17.57 6.88
N THR A 774 22.08 16.30 7.24
CA THR A 774 22.28 15.24 6.23
C THR A 774 20.95 14.63 5.82
N SER A 775 20.93 14.02 4.63
CA SER A 775 19.76 13.35 4.08
C SER A 775 19.37 12.06 4.81
N ASN A 776 20.07 11.63 5.87
CA ASN A 776 19.71 10.45 6.66
C ASN A 776 19.79 10.74 8.17
N VAL A 777 18.63 11.06 8.74
CA VAL A 777 18.40 11.22 10.18
C VAL A 777 17.46 10.13 10.67
N ASP A 778 17.65 9.67 11.90
CA ASP A 778 16.71 8.76 12.55
C ASP A 778 15.60 9.48 13.31
N THR A 779 14.76 8.70 13.99
CA THR A 779 13.59 9.19 14.75
C THR A 779 13.97 10.15 15.88
N ALA A 780 15.24 10.20 16.28
CA ALA A 780 15.80 11.10 17.30
C ALA A 780 16.53 12.33 16.69
N GLY A 781 16.62 12.46 15.36
CA GLY A 781 17.31 13.56 14.71
C GLY A 781 18.84 13.44 14.69
N ALA A 782 19.38 12.26 15.02
CA ALA A 782 20.82 11.99 14.94
C ALA A 782 21.22 11.59 13.51
N ILE A 783 22.39 12.04 13.07
CA ILE A 783 23.00 11.68 11.77
C ILE A 783 23.23 10.17 11.75
N ARG A 784 22.50 9.42 10.91
CA ARG A 784 22.83 8.03 10.61
C ARG A 784 23.75 7.98 9.39
N PRO A 785 24.89 7.26 9.44
CA PRO A 785 25.57 6.81 8.23
C PRO A 785 24.54 6.08 7.38
N THR A 786 24.37 6.51 6.13
CA THR A 786 23.41 5.96 5.17
C THR A 786 23.39 4.42 5.21
N PRO A 787 22.36 3.78 5.80
CA PRO A 787 22.05 2.43 5.41
C PRO A 787 21.33 2.58 4.08
N LEU A 788 21.90 2.09 2.98
CA LEU A 788 21.06 1.85 1.83
C LEU A 788 19.99 0.87 2.26
N ARG A 789 18.76 1.36 2.24
CA ARG A 789 17.60 0.49 2.24
C ARG A 789 17.83 -0.48 1.08
N ARG A 790 18.05 -1.75 1.39
CA ARG A 790 18.03 -2.82 0.40
C ARG A 790 16.75 -2.63 -0.39
N ALA A 791 16.86 -2.54 -1.71
CA ALA A 791 15.71 -2.74 -2.54
C ALA A 791 15.14 -4.12 -2.17
N GLY A 792 14.00 -4.14 -1.48
CA GLY A 792 13.08 -5.28 -1.60
C GLY A 792 12.94 -5.55 -3.10
N ALA A 793 13.06 -6.82 -3.48
CA ALA A 793 13.21 -7.33 -4.84
C ALA A 793 12.73 -6.31 -5.88
N ALA A 794 13.66 -5.52 -6.41
CA ALA A 794 13.34 -4.70 -7.58
C ALA A 794 12.84 -5.69 -8.64
N PRO A 795 11.74 -5.39 -9.35
CA PRO A 795 11.33 -6.21 -10.47
C PRO A 795 12.56 -6.41 -11.36
N VAL A 796 12.74 -7.64 -11.84
CA VAL A 796 13.73 -7.94 -12.86
C VAL A 796 13.57 -6.86 -13.93
N ALA A 797 14.65 -6.20 -14.36
CA ALA A 797 14.65 -5.53 -15.64
C ALA A 797 14.56 -6.63 -16.71
N GLY A 798 13.42 -7.31 -16.76
CA GLY A 798 13.14 -8.46 -17.60
C GLY A 798 13.09 -7.95 -19.03
N GLY A 799 14.24 -8.00 -19.70
CA GLY A 799 14.39 -7.60 -21.09
C GLY A 799 15.63 -6.78 -21.41
N VAL A 800 16.35 -6.21 -20.43
CA VAL A 800 17.58 -5.45 -20.72
C VAL A 800 18.78 -6.40 -20.69
N CYS A 801 19.30 -6.76 -21.87
CA CYS A 801 20.54 -7.53 -22.00
C CYS A 801 21.75 -6.66 -21.66
N PRO A 802 22.54 -6.98 -20.61
CA PRO A 802 23.75 -6.23 -20.29
C PRO A 802 24.77 -6.32 -21.43
N VAL A 803 25.56 -5.26 -21.61
CA VAL A 803 26.65 -5.26 -22.58
C VAL A 803 27.82 -6.04 -22.00
N GLU A 804 28.34 -7.01 -22.75
CA GLU A 804 29.52 -7.80 -22.36
C GLU A 804 30.80 -7.22 -22.98
N HIS A 805 31.87 -7.19 -22.19
CA HIS A 805 33.20 -6.77 -22.59
C HIS A 805 34.13 -7.97 -22.76
N SER A 806 34.94 -7.97 -23.81
CA SER A 806 35.90 -9.05 -24.12
C SER A 806 37.19 -9.07 -23.29
N SER A 807 37.44 -8.11 -22.38
CA SER A 807 38.73 -7.93 -21.71
C SER A 807 38.57 -7.17 -20.40
N PHE A 808 39.46 -7.45 -19.44
CA PHE A 808 39.60 -6.64 -18.21
C PHE A 808 40.37 -5.34 -18.43
N HIS A 809 40.91 -5.11 -19.63
CA HIS A 809 41.55 -3.85 -20.01
C HIS A 809 40.57 -2.98 -20.80
N LEU A 810 40.57 -1.68 -20.48
CA LEU A 810 39.76 -0.67 -21.14
C LEU A 810 40.08 -0.64 -22.63
N LYS A 811 39.06 -0.83 -23.47
CA LYS A 811 39.16 -0.61 -24.92
C LYS A 811 38.39 0.66 -25.29
N PRO A 812 38.80 1.43 -26.31
CA PRO A 812 38.00 2.54 -26.83
C PRO A 812 36.61 2.06 -27.26
N THR A 813 35.58 2.81 -26.91
CA THR A 813 34.20 2.52 -27.34
C THR A 813 33.99 3.14 -28.73
N PRO A 814 33.69 2.34 -29.76
CA PRO A 814 33.40 2.87 -31.10
C PRO A 814 32.19 3.82 -31.06
N PRO A 815 32.17 4.91 -31.85
CA PRO A 815 31.04 5.84 -31.86
C PRO A 815 29.69 5.17 -32.10
N ALA A 816 29.63 4.14 -32.96
CA ALA A 816 28.41 3.39 -33.23
C ALA A 816 27.92 2.57 -32.01
N ALA A 817 28.83 2.10 -31.16
CA ALA A 817 28.49 1.31 -29.98
C ALA A 817 28.03 2.19 -28.80
N LEU A 818 28.52 3.43 -28.71
CA LEU A 818 28.18 4.37 -27.63
C LEU A 818 26.67 4.58 -27.48
N TRP A 819 25.95 4.66 -28.59
CA TRP A 819 24.49 4.78 -28.61
C TRP A 819 23.81 3.60 -27.90
N THR A 820 24.19 2.39 -28.28
CA THR A 820 23.62 1.16 -27.72
C THR A 820 24.01 1.00 -26.25
N GLU A 821 25.26 1.26 -25.89
CA GLU A 821 25.72 1.17 -24.50
C GLU A 821 25.04 2.18 -23.58
N ALA A 822 24.84 3.42 -24.05
CA ALA A 822 24.12 4.45 -23.32
C ALA A 822 22.65 4.06 -23.11
N GLU A 823 21.96 3.58 -24.15
CA GLU A 823 20.56 3.16 -24.07
C GLU A 823 20.37 2.01 -23.06
N VAL A 824 21.18 0.95 -23.19
CA VAL A 824 21.11 -0.23 -22.32
C VAL A 824 21.35 0.16 -20.87
N PHE A 825 22.38 0.97 -20.61
CA PHE A 825 22.69 1.43 -19.27
C PHE A 825 21.54 2.26 -18.67
N LEU A 826 21.02 3.24 -19.41
CA LEU A 826 19.96 4.14 -18.91
C LEU A 826 18.65 3.37 -18.70
N ARG A 827 18.26 2.48 -19.61
CA ARG A 827 17.07 1.62 -19.41
C ARG A 827 17.20 0.80 -18.13
N GLN A 828 18.36 0.19 -17.88
CA GLN A 828 18.61 -0.55 -16.65
C GLN A 828 18.57 0.37 -15.42
N CYS A 829 19.23 1.53 -15.49
CA CYS A 829 19.31 2.51 -14.41
C CYS A 829 17.92 2.97 -13.96
N TYR A 830 17.08 3.46 -14.88
CA TYR A 830 15.76 3.98 -14.54
C TYR A 830 14.78 2.89 -14.10
N ALA A 831 14.93 1.66 -14.62
CA ALA A 831 14.17 0.50 -14.14
C ALA A 831 14.54 0.12 -12.70
N GLU A 832 15.84 -0.02 -12.39
CA GLU A 832 16.31 -0.44 -11.06
C GLU A 832 16.19 0.66 -10.00
N LEU A 833 16.17 1.93 -10.40
CA LEU A 833 15.86 3.06 -9.50
C LEU A 833 14.36 3.20 -9.20
N GLY A 834 13.49 2.42 -9.86
CA GLY A 834 12.04 2.43 -9.61
C GLY A 834 11.27 3.52 -10.34
N VAL A 835 11.90 4.19 -11.31
CA VAL A 835 11.31 5.33 -12.07
C VAL A 835 11.34 5.09 -13.58
N PRO A 836 10.83 3.96 -14.10
CA PRO A 836 10.93 3.60 -15.52
C PRO A 836 10.23 4.60 -16.45
N SER A 837 9.22 5.33 -15.98
CA SER A 837 8.51 6.34 -16.76
C SER A 837 9.37 7.56 -17.12
N ALA A 838 10.43 7.85 -16.35
CA ALA A 838 11.32 8.97 -16.61
C ALA A 838 12.40 8.66 -17.67
N PHE A 839 12.51 7.40 -18.11
CA PHE A 839 13.53 6.98 -19.06
C PHE A 839 13.40 7.69 -20.43
N GLU A 840 12.20 7.75 -21.01
CA GLU A 840 12.04 8.23 -22.40
C GLU A 840 12.35 9.73 -22.54
N GLU A 841 12.00 10.55 -21.54
CA GLU A 841 12.38 11.97 -21.51
C GLU A 841 13.91 12.12 -21.45
N ARG A 842 14.56 11.42 -20.51
CA ARG A 842 16.02 11.45 -20.39
C ARG A 842 16.71 10.95 -21.65
N TRP A 843 16.15 9.94 -22.31
CA TRP A 843 16.75 9.34 -23.49
C TRP A 843 16.75 10.30 -24.69
N GLN A 844 15.74 11.16 -24.82
CA GLN A 844 15.71 12.21 -25.84
C GLN A 844 16.86 13.21 -25.65
N ASP A 845 17.11 13.66 -24.42
CA ASP A 845 18.23 14.56 -24.11
C ASP A 845 19.59 13.94 -24.46
N VAL A 846 19.75 12.65 -24.12
CA VAL A 846 21.00 11.93 -24.37
C VAL A 846 21.23 11.73 -25.86
N ARG A 847 20.18 11.41 -26.64
CA ARG A 847 20.26 11.34 -28.11
C ARG A 847 20.67 12.67 -28.71
N ALA A 848 20.05 13.77 -28.31
CA ALA A 848 20.42 15.10 -28.81
C ALA A 848 21.89 15.45 -28.48
N SER A 849 22.34 15.12 -27.27
CA SER A 849 23.74 15.31 -26.88
C SER A 849 24.71 14.46 -27.71
N LEU A 850 24.36 13.19 -27.99
CA LEU A 850 25.17 12.29 -28.81
C LEU A 850 25.29 12.79 -30.26
N GLU A 851 24.21 13.33 -30.83
CA GLU A 851 24.22 13.92 -32.18
C GLU A 851 25.08 15.17 -32.26
N GLN A 852 24.96 16.05 -31.26
CA GLN A 852 25.64 17.35 -31.28
C GLN A 852 27.12 17.28 -30.86
N HIS A 853 27.44 16.47 -29.86
CA HIS A 853 28.75 16.47 -29.19
C HIS A 853 29.52 15.15 -29.33
N GLY A 854 28.92 14.12 -29.92
CA GLY A 854 29.51 12.79 -30.03
C GLY A 854 29.66 12.04 -28.69
N THR A 855 29.09 12.58 -27.61
CA THR A 855 29.11 12.01 -26.25
C THR A 855 27.95 12.56 -25.41
N TYR A 856 27.81 12.10 -24.17
CA TYR A 856 26.81 12.60 -23.23
C TYR A 856 27.37 12.65 -21.80
N THR A 857 26.71 13.44 -20.95
CA THR A 857 27.09 13.57 -19.54
C THR A 857 26.05 12.88 -18.66
N HIS A 858 26.55 12.01 -17.78
CA HIS A 858 25.74 11.35 -16.77
C HIS A 858 25.21 12.36 -15.75
N LEU A 859 23.94 12.24 -15.38
CA LEU A 859 23.45 12.87 -14.15
C LEU A 859 24.16 12.22 -12.96
N PRO A 860 24.45 12.94 -11.88
CA PRO A 860 25.14 12.32 -10.77
C PRO A 860 24.41 11.16 -10.03
N ASP A 861 23.09 10.99 -10.20
CA ASP A 861 22.36 9.75 -9.82
C ASP A 861 22.73 8.58 -10.74
N GLU A 862 22.79 8.83 -12.05
CA GLU A 862 23.23 7.85 -13.05
C GLU A 862 24.69 7.46 -12.79
N LEU A 863 25.56 8.42 -12.45
CA LEU A 863 26.95 8.16 -12.06
C LEU A 863 27.04 7.32 -10.77
N THR A 864 26.22 7.63 -9.76
CA THR A 864 26.20 6.91 -8.49
C THR A 864 25.70 5.47 -8.67
N TYR A 865 24.59 5.29 -9.38
CA TYR A 865 24.07 3.98 -9.74
C TYR A 865 25.08 3.21 -10.59
N GLY A 866 25.64 3.86 -11.60
CA GLY A 866 26.63 3.30 -12.52
C GLY A 866 27.90 2.80 -11.82
N ALA A 867 28.48 3.58 -10.92
CA ALA A 867 29.62 3.19 -10.12
C ALA A 867 29.31 1.97 -9.23
N ARG A 868 28.15 1.96 -8.59
CA ARG A 868 27.71 0.82 -7.77
C ARG A 868 27.49 -0.44 -8.61
N LEU A 869 26.84 -0.29 -9.77
CA LEU A 869 26.63 -1.37 -10.72
C LEU A 869 27.95 -1.91 -11.26
N ALA A 870 28.95 -1.06 -11.50
CA ALA A 870 30.29 -1.48 -11.88
C ALA A 870 30.97 -2.34 -10.80
N TRP A 871 30.82 -1.99 -9.52
CA TRP A 871 31.30 -2.83 -8.43
C TRP A 871 30.57 -4.17 -8.38
N ARG A 872 29.24 -4.16 -8.52
CA ARG A 872 28.43 -5.39 -8.59
C ARG A 872 28.83 -6.31 -9.75
N ASN A 873 29.21 -5.73 -10.88
CA ASN A 873 29.66 -6.43 -12.08
C ASN A 873 31.15 -6.84 -12.03
N SER A 874 31.90 -6.45 -11.00
CA SER A 874 33.33 -6.74 -10.88
C SER A 874 33.56 -8.21 -10.53
N SER A 875 33.75 -9.05 -11.55
CA SER A 875 33.85 -10.52 -11.40
C SER A 875 35.01 -10.99 -10.53
N ARG A 876 36.02 -10.14 -10.30
CA ARG A 876 37.20 -10.39 -9.45
C ARG A 876 37.07 -9.90 -8.01
N CYS A 877 35.91 -9.37 -7.61
CA CYS A 877 35.69 -8.84 -6.27
C CYS A 877 34.85 -9.81 -5.42
N ILE A 878 35.44 -10.33 -4.33
CA ILE A 878 34.72 -11.14 -3.33
C ILE A 878 33.79 -10.27 -2.45
N GLY A 879 34.12 -8.99 -2.26
CA GLY A 879 33.36 -8.05 -1.43
C GLY A 879 32.06 -7.52 -2.06
N ARG A 880 31.56 -8.12 -3.14
CA ARG A 880 30.41 -7.62 -3.91
C ARG A 880 29.11 -7.54 -3.13
N PHE A 881 28.96 -8.28 -2.03
CA PHE A 881 27.81 -8.14 -1.13
C PHE A 881 27.56 -6.69 -0.67
N PHE A 882 28.61 -5.88 -0.58
CA PHE A 882 28.55 -4.49 -0.14
C PHE A 882 28.38 -3.49 -1.29
N TRP A 883 28.18 -3.93 -2.54
CA TRP A 883 28.20 -3.07 -3.74
C TRP A 883 27.34 -1.81 -3.62
N SER A 884 26.17 -1.95 -3.00
CA SER A 884 25.22 -0.85 -2.83
C SER A 884 25.73 0.23 -1.87
N THR A 885 26.60 -0.10 -0.92
CA THR A 885 27.12 0.81 0.14
C THR A 885 28.18 1.80 -0.33
N LEU A 886 28.55 1.78 -1.60
CA LEU A 886 29.54 2.72 -2.15
C LEU A 886 29.06 4.16 -2.01
N HIS A 887 29.85 5.00 -1.34
CA HIS A 887 29.70 6.44 -1.33
C HIS A 887 30.39 7.04 -2.57
N VAL A 888 29.66 7.76 -3.42
CA VAL A 888 30.20 8.30 -4.67
C VAL A 888 30.31 9.82 -4.56
N ARG A 889 31.52 10.34 -4.77
CA ARG A 889 31.83 11.77 -4.78
C ARG A 889 32.00 12.23 -6.22
N ASP A 890 31.13 13.15 -6.66
CA ASP A 890 31.21 13.76 -7.99
C ASP A 890 32.17 14.96 -7.97
N MET A 891 33.36 14.77 -8.52
CA MET A 891 34.42 15.78 -8.61
C MET A 891 34.75 16.11 -10.08
N ARG A 892 33.78 15.93 -10.99
CA ARG A 892 33.96 16.18 -12.43
C ARG A 892 34.20 17.65 -12.77
N HIS A 893 33.92 18.57 -11.84
CA HIS A 893 34.10 20.01 -12.03
C HIS A 893 35.52 20.50 -11.75
N LEU A 894 36.34 19.73 -11.00
CA LEU A 894 37.72 20.10 -10.68
C LEU A 894 38.57 20.14 -11.94
N LYS A 895 39.62 20.97 -11.96
CA LYS A 895 40.43 21.30 -13.14
C LYS A 895 41.92 21.03 -12.95
N THR A 896 42.49 21.45 -11.82
CA THR A 896 43.95 21.44 -11.60
C THR A 896 44.43 20.24 -10.79
N GLU A 897 45.72 19.91 -10.89
CA GLU A 897 46.35 18.86 -10.11
C GLU A 897 46.22 19.09 -8.59
N GLU A 898 46.33 20.34 -8.10
CA GLU A 898 46.14 20.68 -6.68
C GLU A 898 44.72 20.41 -6.20
N GLU A 899 43.71 20.80 -6.97
CA GLU A 899 42.31 20.54 -6.64
C GLU A 899 42.02 19.04 -6.58
N ILE A 900 42.57 18.29 -7.53
CA ILE A 900 42.46 16.83 -7.59
C ILE A 900 43.15 16.20 -6.38
N PHE A 901 44.37 16.63 -6.05
CA PHE A 901 45.10 16.15 -4.87
C PHE A 901 44.32 16.41 -3.58
N GLN A 902 43.78 17.63 -3.40
CA GLN A 902 42.97 17.97 -2.24
C GLN A 902 41.71 17.10 -2.16
N ALA A 903 41.05 16.85 -3.28
CA ALA A 903 39.90 15.94 -3.33
C ALA A 903 40.27 14.51 -2.97
N ILE A 904 41.49 14.05 -3.28
CA ILE A 904 42.00 12.74 -2.87
C ILE A 904 42.31 12.70 -1.36
N LEU A 905 42.84 13.77 -0.76
CA LEU A 905 43.02 13.84 0.70
C LEU A 905 41.67 13.77 1.43
N GLU A 906 40.66 14.47 0.94
CA GLU A 906 39.30 14.36 1.46
C GLU A 906 38.70 12.95 1.26
N HIS A 907 39.08 12.25 0.18
CA HIS A 907 38.70 10.84 0.01
C HIS A 907 39.29 9.99 1.14
N LEU A 908 40.58 10.18 1.44
CA LEU A 908 41.26 9.46 2.52
C LEU A 908 40.59 9.70 3.86
N ASP A 909 40.27 10.95 4.20
CA ASP A 909 39.60 11.31 5.46
C ASP A 909 38.24 10.60 5.58
N LEU A 910 37.39 10.73 4.55
CA LEU A 910 36.03 10.19 4.53
C LEU A 910 36.02 8.66 4.55
N ALA A 911 36.94 8.04 3.82
CA ALA A 911 37.03 6.59 3.69
C ALA A 911 37.67 5.95 4.92
N THR A 912 38.65 6.60 5.55
CA THR A 912 39.33 6.09 6.76
C THR A 912 38.44 6.18 7.98
N ASN A 913 37.68 7.28 8.16
CA ASN A 913 36.62 7.42 9.16
C ASN A 913 37.02 6.89 10.57
N GLY A 914 38.19 7.30 11.06
CA GLY A 914 38.70 6.90 12.37
C GLY A 914 38.95 5.39 12.56
N GLY A 915 39.09 4.64 11.47
CA GLY A 915 39.27 3.18 11.46
C GLY A 915 38.03 2.40 11.02
N ASP A 916 36.83 2.98 11.10
CA ASP A 916 35.61 2.35 10.57
C ASP A 916 35.48 2.59 9.06
N ILE A 917 36.27 1.84 8.30
CA ILE A 917 36.48 2.04 6.87
C ILE A 917 35.16 2.06 6.08
N ARG A 918 34.98 3.10 5.26
CA ARG A 918 33.82 3.31 4.40
C ARG A 918 34.20 3.14 2.94
N ALA A 919 33.44 2.33 2.21
CA ALA A 919 33.61 2.19 0.77
C ALA A 919 33.27 3.51 0.07
N THR A 920 34.25 4.11 -0.58
CA THR A 920 34.14 5.43 -1.22
C THR A 920 34.71 5.38 -2.63
N LEU A 921 34.12 6.13 -3.55
CA LEU A 921 34.64 6.40 -4.89
C LEU A 921 34.64 7.90 -5.11
N THR A 922 35.67 8.42 -5.77
CA THR A 922 35.71 9.82 -6.22
C THR A 922 35.87 9.85 -7.73
N ALA A 923 34.87 10.36 -8.42
CA ALA A 923 34.84 10.40 -9.88
C ALA A 923 35.29 11.77 -10.40
N PHE A 924 36.39 11.77 -11.16
CA PHE A 924 36.82 12.96 -11.89
C PHE A 924 36.28 12.99 -13.32
N ARG A 925 36.47 14.08 -14.06
CA ARG A 925 35.88 14.26 -15.39
C ARG A 925 36.36 13.20 -16.41
N PRO A 926 35.45 12.66 -17.25
CA PRO A 926 35.80 11.77 -18.37
C PRO A 926 36.21 12.50 -19.65
N TRP A 927 35.92 13.81 -19.77
CA TRP A 927 36.22 14.62 -20.95
C TRP A 927 37.61 15.29 -20.87
N ALA A 928 38.09 15.77 -22.02
CA ALA A 928 39.39 16.44 -22.13
C ALA A 928 39.41 17.80 -21.40
N PRO A 929 40.54 18.21 -20.80
CA PRO A 929 41.77 17.43 -20.62
C PRO A 929 41.57 16.33 -19.57
N ARG A 930 41.88 15.08 -19.94
CA ARG A 930 41.64 13.89 -19.11
C ARG A 930 42.59 13.84 -17.92
N ILE A 931 42.16 13.20 -16.84
CA ILE A 931 42.97 13.04 -15.64
C ILE A 931 43.50 11.61 -15.57
N ARG A 932 44.76 11.46 -15.17
CA ARG A 932 45.38 10.19 -14.80
C ARG A 932 46.04 10.34 -13.43
N ILE A 933 45.85 9.32 -12.58
CA ILE A 933 46.62 9.12 -11.37
C ILE A 933 47.52 7.92 -11.66
N TRP A 934 48.83 8.12 -11.55
CA TRP A 934 49.83 7.11 -11.95
C TRP A 934 49.94 5.99 -10.93
N ASN A 935 49.67 6.28 -9.67
CA ASN A 935 49.73 5.29 -8.59
C ASN A 935 48.70 4.17 -8.82
N GLY A 936 49.04 2.94 -8.43
CA GLY A 936 48.09 1.82 -8.45
C GLY A 936 47.06 1.91 -7.32
N GLN A 937 47.49 2.41 -6.16
CA GLN A 937 46.62 2.71 -5.02
C GLN A 937 46.99 4.08 -4.44
N ILE A 938 46.04 4.74 -3.77
CA ILE A 938 46.25 6.05 -3.15
C ILE A 938 47.42 5.97 -2.16
N ILE A 939 47.42 4.94 -1.30
CA ILE A 939 48.49 4.69 -0.33
C ILE A 939 49.29 3.47 -0.79
N ARG A 940 50.60 3.66 -0.98
CA ARG A 940 51.58 2.59 -1.26
C ARG A 940 52.91 2.89 -0.63
N TYR A 941 53.65 1.83 -0.34
CA TYR A 941 55.03 1.91 0.12
C TYR A 941 56.02 1.88 -1.03
N ALA A 942 57.09 2.66 -0.94
CA ALA A 942 58.15 2.72 -1.94
C ALA A 942 58.97 1.42 -1.99
N GLY A 943 59.59 1.17 -3.15
CA GLY A 943 60.54 0.09 -3.36
C GLY A 943 61.84 0.64 -3.92
N TYR A 944 62.92 0.54 -3.17
CA TYR A 944 64.24 1.06 -3.54
C TYR A 944 65.17 -0.07 -3.93
N ARG A 945 65.72 -0.03 -5.15
CA ARG A 945 66.80 -0.92 -5.55
C ARG A 945 68.09 -0.53 -4.81
N LEU A 946 68.69 -1.47 -4.12
CA LEU A 946 69.93 -1.31 -3.39
C LEU A 946 71.14 -1.61 -4.28
N PRO A 947 72.35 -1.10 -3.95
CA PRO A 947 73.56 -1.34 -4.74
C PRO A 947 73.97 -2.82 -4.86
N ASP A 948 73.61 -3.65 -3.88
CA ASP A 948 73.87 -5.10 -3.86
C ASP A 948 72.85 -5.91 -4.69
N GLY A 949 71.91 -5.25 -5.37
CA GLY A 949 70.83 -5.88 -6.12
C GLY A 949 69.61 -6.24 -5.27
N GLY A 950 69.66 -6.05 -3.96
CA GLY A 950 68.52 -6.19 -3.05
C GLY A 950 67.47 -5.11 -3.27
N ILE A 951 66.29 -5.30 -2.67
CA ILE A 951 65.21 -4.32 -2.69
C ILE A 951 64.82 -3.98 -1.25
N LEU A 952 64.82 -2.69 -0.92
CA LEU A 952 64.32 -2.15 0.33
C LEU A 952 62.89 -1.63 0.14
N GLY A 953 61.97 -2.06 1.00
CA GLY A 953 60.55 -1.68 0.92
C GLY A 953 59.74 -2.68 0.12
N ASP A 954 58.84 -2.19 -0.74
CA ASP A 954 57.92 -3.03 -1.53
C ASP A 954 58.41 -3.26 -2.97
N PRO A 955 58.85 -4.47 -3.34
CA PRO A 955 59.34 -4.76 -4.70
C PRO A 955 58.32 -4.51 -5.81
N ALA A 956 57.02 -4.58 -5.52
CA ALA A 956 55.99 -4.32 -6.53
C ALA A 956 55.97 -2.86 -7.02
N ASN A 957 56.52 -1.93 -6.24
CA ASN A 957 56.46 -0.51 -6.54
C ASN A 957 57.80 0.10 -6.98
N VAL A 958 58.82 -0.72 -7.27
CA VAL A 958 60.16 -0.23 -7.69
C VAL A 958 60.06 0.68 -8.91
N GLU A 959 59.34 0.25 -9.95
CA GLU A 959 59.20 1.03 -11.18
C GLU A 959 58.54 2.40 -10.92
N LEU A 960 57.43 2.43 -10.15
CA LEU A 960 56.75 3.67 -9.80
C LEU A 960 57.62 4.57 -8.89
N THR A 961 58.41 3.96 -8.00
CA THR A 961 59.37 4.68 -7.14
C THR A 961 60.44 5.37 -8.00
N GLU A 962 60.98 4.68 -9.01
CA GLU A 962 61.93 5.23 -9.96
C GLU A 962 61.31 6.38 -10.78
N GLN A 963 60.03 6.28 -11.17
CA GLN A 963 59.31 7.40 -11.81
C GLN A 963 59.13 8.59 -10.86
N ALA A 964 58.78 8.37 -9.59
CA ALA A 964 58.67 9.46 -8.62
C ALA A 964 60.00 10.20 -8.44
N LEU A 965 61.11 9.45 -8.30
CA LEU A 965 62.46 10.00 -8.19
C LEU A 965 62.86 10.79 -9.45
N SER A 966 62.53 10.29 -10.66
CA SER A 966 62.82 10.99 -11.91
C SER A 966 62.03 12.30 -12.08
N LEU A 967 60.85 12.40 -11.46
CA LEU A 967 60.05 13.62 -11.36
C LEU A 967 60.54 14.59 -10.28
N GLY A 968 61.59 14.24 -9.54
CA GLY A 968 62.22 15.09 -8.54
C GLY A 968 61.69 14.91 -7.11
N TRP A 969 60.97 13.83 -6.82
CA TRP A 969 60.68 13.45 -5.43
C TRP A 969 62.01 13.13 -4.71
N PRO A 970 62.29 13.69 -3.53
CA PRO A 970 63.58 13.49 -2.83
C PRO A 970 63.83 12.04 -2.39
N GLY A 971 62.79 11.20 -2.41
CA GLY A 971 62.78 9.91 -1.74
C GLY A 971 62.43 10.07 -0.26
N GLY A 972 61.75 9.07 0.31
CA GLY A 972 61.43 9.04 1.73
C GLY A 972 62.68 8.86 2.60
N ALA A 973 62.47 8.53 3.87
CA ALA A 973 63.54 8.30 4.85
C ALA A 973 64.41 7.05 4.56
N ARG A 974 64.15 6.35 3.44
CA ARG A 974 64.73 5.09 3.01
C ARG A 974 64.48 4.00 4.05
N THR A 975 63.22 3.81 4.42
CA THR A 975 62.76 2.72 5.29
C THR A 975 61.97 1.65 4.53
N ARG A 976 61.62 0.56 5.22
CA ARG A 976 60.78 -0.51 4.66
C ARG A 976 59.36 -0.06 4.31
N PHE A 977 58.89 1.06 4.84
CA PHE A 977 57.50 1.48 4.75
C PHE A 977 57.37 2.99 4.49
N ASP A 978 58.24 3.53 3.63
CA ASP A 978 58.13 4.92 3.17
C ASP A 978 56.92 5.09 2.25
N LEU A 979 56.08 6.09 2.51
CA LEU A 979 54.94 6.39 1.67
C LEU A 979 55.38 6.97 0.32
N LEU A 980 54.80 6.47 -0.77
CA LEU A 980 54.97 7.06 -2.10
C LEU A 980 54.13 8.35 -2.22
N PRO A 981 54.61 9.36 -2.96
CA PRO A 981 53.80 10.51 -3.31
C PRO A 981 52.73 10.12 -4.33
N LEU A 982 51.64 10.88 -4.39
CA LEU A 982 50.66 10.79 -5.47
C LEU A 982 51.17 11.52 -6.70
N ILE A 983 51.18 10.86 -7.85
CA ILE A 983 51.56 11.46 -9.13
C ILE A 983 50.29 11.65 -9.97
N ILE A 984 49.95 12.91 -10.22
CA ILE A 984 48.73 13.34 -10.91
C ILE A 984 49.11 14.01 -12.23
N GLN A 985 48.38 13.68 -13.29
CA GLN A 985 48.56 14.23 -14.61
C GLN A 985 47.22 14.73 -15.18
N VAL A 986 47.21 15.98 -15.67
CA VAL A 986 46.06 16.59 -16.36
C VAL A 986 46.40 16.86 -17.83
N GLY A 987 45.68 16.18 -18.73
CA GLY A 987 45.91 16.25 -20.18
C GLY A 987 47.31 15.77 -20.54
N ASP A 988 47.95 16.48 -21.46
CA ASP A 988 49.33 16.21 -21.91
C ASP A 988 50.38 16.97 -21.08
N SER A 989 49.98 17.54 -19.93
CA SER A 989 50.90 18.26 -19.04
C SER A 989 51.90 17.30 -18.40
N ARG A 990 53.08 17.83 -18.03
CA ARG A 990 54.07 17.06 -17.24
C ARG A 990 53.41 16.64 -15.91
N PRO A 991 53.45 15.35 -15.54
CA PRO A 991 52.87 14.87 -14.28
C PRO A 991 53.53 15.55 -13.08
N ARG A 992 52.75 15.79 -12.03
CA ARG A 992 53.20 16.42 -10.77
C ARG A 992 53.01 15.47 -9.61
N TRP A 993 54.00 15.41 -8.74
CA TRP A 993 53.95 14.61 -7.52
C TRP A 993 53.51 15.46 -6.32
N PHE A 994 52.79 14.84 -5.39
CA PHE A 994 52.28 15.43 -4.16
C PHE A 994 52.51 14.47 -3.00
N GLU A 995 53.15 14.95 -1.94
CA GLU A 995 53.43 14.13 -0.77
C GLU A 995 52.17 13.93 0.08
N LEU A 996 51.89 12.69 0.47
CA LEU A 996 50.77 12.38 1.35
C LEU A 996 51.10 12.84 2.78
N PRO A 997 50.26 13.67 3.42
CA PRO A 997 50.48 14.05 4.81
C PRO A 997 50.39 12.81 5.72
N PRO A 998 51.45 12.45 6.47
CA PRO A 998 51.47 11.22 7.27
C PRO A 998 50.33 11.14 8.29
N GLU A 999 49.89 12.27 8.84
CA GLU A 999 48.78 12.36 9.79
C GLU A 999 47.41 11.98 9.19
N ARG A 1000 47.29 12.00 7.86
CA ARG A 1000 46.10 11.57 7.12
C ARG A 1000 46.12 10.08 6.79
N VAL A 1001 47.25 9.40 6.98
CA VAL A 1001 47.46 8.00 6.62
C VAL A 1001 47.46 7.14 7.88
N LEU A 1002 46.35 6.45 8.12
CA LEU A 1002 46.26 5.49 9.22
C LEU A 1002 47.03 4.21 8.88
N GLU A 1003 48.06 3.91 9.67
CA GLU A 1003 48.84 2.66 9.59
C GLU A 1003 48.62 1.82 10.85
N VAL A 1004 48.61 0.49 10.68
CA VAL A 1004 48.43 -0.48 11.75
C VAL A 1004 49.75 -1.25 11.93
N PRO A 1005 50.45 -1.10 13.07
CA PRO A 1005 51.57 -1.97 13.45
C PRO A 1005 51.09 -3.43 13.59
N ILE A 1006 51.88 -4.39 13.12
CA ILE A 1006 51.51 -5.81 13.15
C ILE A 1006 52.12 -6.48 14.38
N GLU A 1007 51.24 -6.90 15.28
CA GLU A 1007 51.53 -7.62 16.52
C GLU A 1007 50.76 -8.96 16.55
N HIS A 1008 51.22 -9.90 17.38
CA HIS A 1008 50.62 -11.22 17.48
C HIS A 1008 50.10 -11.51 18.90
N PRO A 1009 48.89 -12.07 19.07
CA PRO A 1009 48.27 -12.28 20.38
C PRO A 1009 49.03 -13.25 21.30
N ARG A 1010 49.85 -14.14 20.72
CA ARG A 1010 50.59 -15.19 21.46
C ARG A 1010 52.11 -15.07 21.36
N HIS A 1011 52.61 -14.25 20.43
CA HIS A 1011 54.03 -14.22 20.07
C HIS A 1011 54.52 -12.78 20.13
N VAL A 1012 54.92 -12.34 21.33
CA VAL A 1012 55.29 -10.94 21.61
C VAL A 1012 56.41 -10.44 20.68
N TRP A 1013 57.31 -11.32 20.26
CA TRP A 1013 58.41 -11.00 19.35
C TRP A 1013 57.96 -10.53 17.95
N PHE A 1014 56.69 -10.73 17.55
CA PHE A 1014 56.19 -10.20 16.27
C PHE A 1014 56.33 -8.67 16.19
N ALA A 1015 56.13 -7.96 17.30
CA ALA A 1015 56.28 -6.50 17.35
C ALA A 1015 57.72 -6.04 17.00
N GLU A 1016 58.72 -6.86 17.34
CA GLU A 1016 60.14 -6.58 17.04
C GLU A 1016 60.45 -6.63 15.54
N LEU A 1017 59.61 -7.28 14.73
CA LEU A 1017 59.78 -7.30 13.27
C LEU A 1017 59.53 -5.93 12.63
N GLY A 1018 58.90 -5.01 13.35
CA GLY A 1018 58.58 -3.66 12.88
C GLY A 1018 57.68 -3.64 11.66
N LEU A 1019 56.85 -4.68 11.48
CA LEU A 1019 55.90 -4.76 10.37
C LEU A 1019 54.73 -3.81 10.62
N LYS A 1020 54.26 -3.14 9.57
CA LYS A 1020 53.04 -2.34 9.59
C LYS A 1020 52.35 -2.38 8.23
N TRP A 1021 51.09 -1.99 8.18
CA TRP A 1021 50.38 -1.81 6.92
C TRP A 1021 49.35 -0.69 7.00
N HIS A 1022 49.13 0.03 5.90
CA HIS A 1022 48.11 1.07 5.83
C HIS A 1022 46.70 0.48 5.94
N ALA A 1023 45.78 1.21 6.58
CA ALA A 1023 44.43 0.75 6.87
C ALA A 1023 43.51 0.68 5.65
N LEU A 1024 43.76 1.52 4.63
CA LEU A 1024 42.82 1.78 3.55
C LEU A 1024 43.30 1.22 2.19
N PRO A 1025 42.62 0.22 1.59
CA PRO A 1025 42.90 -0.28 0.24
C PRO A 1025 42.14 0.55 -0.81
N ALA A 1026 42.76 1.60 -1.33
CA ALA A 1026 42.14 2.49 -2.31
C ALA A 1026 42.81 2.40 -3.69
N VAL A 1027 42.17 1.73 -4.65
CA VAL A 1027 42.63 1.57 -6.04
C VAL A 1027 42.44 2.88 -6.81
N CYS A 1028 43.41 3.29 -7.63
CA CYS A 1028 43.31 4.54 -8.39
C CYS A 1028 43.75 4.49 -9.87
N ASN A 1029 44.29 3.37 -10.34
CA ASN A 1029 44.72 3.21 -11.74
C ASN A 1029 43.68 2.55 -12.68
N MET A 1030 42.50 2.17 -12.17
CA MET A 1030 41.42 1.61 -12.97
C MET A 1030 40.51 2.72 -13.55
N ALA A 1031 39.95 2.46 -14.72
CA ALA A 1031 38.90 3.29 -15.33
C ALA A 1031 37.52 2.72 -15.03
N LEU A 1032 36.53 3.60 -14.92
CA LEU A 1032 35.11 3.22 -14.96
C LEU A 1032 34.60 3.39 -16.40
N ASP A 1033 34.17 2.29 -17.02
CA ASP A 1033 33.39 2.32 -18.26
C ASP A 1033 31.90 2.31 -17.89
N LEU A 1034 31.21 3.40 -18.21
CA LEU A 1034 29.83 3.65 -17.81
C LEU A 1034 29.02 4.10 -19.04
N GLY A 1035 28.21 3.18 -19.58
CA GLY A 1035 27.37 3.44 -20.75
C GLY A 1035 28.17 3.98 -21.94
N GLY A 1036 29.37 3.44 -22.17
CA GLY A 1036 30.32 3.86 -23.21
C GLY A 1036 31.16 5.11 -22.90
N VAL A 1037 30.93 5.79 -21.76
CA VAL A 1037 31.74 6.93 -21.31
C VAL A 1037 32.82 6.45 -20.34
N HIS A 1038 34.08 6.82 -20.61
CA HIS A 1038 35.23 6.34 -19.85
C HIS A 1038 35.75 7.38 -18.87
N TYR A 1039 35.66 7.07 -17.58
CA TYR A 1039 36.25 7.85 -16.51
C TYR A 1039 37.62 7.28 -16.17
N THR A 1040 38.69 7.93 -16.65
CA THR A 1040 40.07 7.43 -16.54
C THR A 1040 40.71 7.63 -15.17
N ALA A 1041 40.07 8.42 -14.29
CA ALA A 1041 40.49 8.64 -12.91
C ALA A 1041 39.28 8.56 -11.97
N VAL A 1042 39.14 7.41 -11.31
CA VAL A 1042 38.05 7.11 -10.37
C VAL A 1042 38.60 6.40 -9.12
N PRO A 1043 39.44 7.03 -8.28
CA PRO A 1043 39.94 6.38 -7.08
C PRO A 1043 38.79 5.85 -6.22
N PHE A 1044 38.85 4.57 -5.85
CA PHE A 1044 37.84 3.89 -5.05
C PHE A 1044 38.45 2.94 -4.03
N ASN A 1045 37.76 2.74 -2.92
CA ASN A 1045 38.17 1.83 -1.86
C ASN A 1045 37.03 0.93 -1.39
N GLY A 1046 37.42 -0.24 -0.88
CA GLY A 1046 36.64 -1.03 0.06
C GLY A 1046 37.34 -1.06 1.42
N PHE A 1047 37.31 -2.21 2.07
CA PHE A 1047 38.12 -2.51 3.25
C PHE A 1047 38.87 -3.83 2.99
N TYR A 1048 39.95 -4.06 3.73
CA TYR A 1048 40.80 -5.21 3.51
C TYR A 1048 40.11 -6.53 3.88
N MET A 1049 40.38 -7.56 3.08
CA MET A 1049 40.39 -8.95 3.51
C MET A 1049 41.77 -9.28 4.10
N GLY A 1050 41.83 -9.90 5.28
CA GLY A 1050 43.10 -10.13 6.00
C GLY A 1050 44.20 -10.80 5.15
N THR A 1051 43.82 -11.72 4.27
CA THR A 1051 44.75 -12.45 3.38
C THR A 1051 45.38 -11.58 2.31
N GLU A 1052 44.82 -10.41 1.96
CA GLU A 1052 45.48 -9.46 1.06
C GLU A 1052 46.80 -8.96 1.69
N ILE A 1053 46.81 -8.73 3.00
CA ILE A 1053 48.01 -8.30 3.71
C ILE A 1053 48.85 -9.51 4.11
N GLY A 1054 48.26 -10.45 4.86
CA GLY A 1054 49.01 -11.56 5.46
C GLY A 1054 49.50 -12.60 4.46
N ALA A 1055 48.68 -12.93 3.45
CA ALA A 1055 48.97 -14.00 2.48
C ALA A 1055 49.48 -13.53 1.13
N ARG A 1056 49.43 -12.22 0.83
CA ARG A 1056 50.00 -11.64 -0.40
C ARG A 1056 51.07 -10.61 -0.10
N ASN A 1057 50.73 -9.49 0.53
CA ASN A 1057 51.66 -8.36 0.69
C ASN A 1057 52.89 -8.72 1.54
N LEU A 1058 52.68 -9.35 2.70
CA LEU A 1058 53.75 -9.65 3.64
C LEU A 1058 54.47 -10.97 3.33
N SER A 1059 53.84 -11.91 2.64
CA SER A 1059 54.35 -13.26 2.44
C SER A 1059 54.89 -13.57 1.04
N ASP A 1060 54.35 -12.98 -0.04
CA ASP A 1060 54.78 -13.31 -1.41
C ASP A 1060 56.30 -13.09 -1.56
N VAL A 1061 56.97 -14.02 -2.26
CA VAL A 1061 58.42 -13.96 -2.51
C VAL A 1061 58.83 -12.76 -3.36
N THR A 1062 57.89 -12.23 -4.16
CA THR A 1062 58.04 -11.02 -4.97
C THR A 1062 57.56 -9.76 -4.24
N ARG A 1063 57.27 -9.85 -2.94
CA ARG A 1063 56.83 -8.75 -2.07
C ARG A 1063 57.74 -8.67 -0.83
N TYR A 1064 57.19 -8.60 0.38
CA TYR A 1064 58.01 -8.47 1.60
C TYR A 1064 58.61 -9.80 2.08
N ASN A 1065 58.16 -10.95 1.58
CA ASN A 1065 58.74 -12.27 1.82
C ASN A 1065 59.06 -12.59 3.31
N GLN A 1066 58.09 -12.41 4.22
CA GLN A 1066 58.30 -12.55 5.66
C GLN A 1066 58.17 -13.98 6.20
N LEU A 1067 57.65 -14.93 5.42
CA LEU A 1067 57.45 -16.31 5.89
C LEU A 1067 58.75 -16.98 6.41
N PRO A 1068 59.92 -16.85 5.75
CA PRO A 1068 61.16 -17.44 6.25
C PRO A 1068 61.58 -16.91 7.64
N VAL A 1069 61.40 -15.61 7.87
CA VAL A 1069 61.76 -14.94 9.13
C VAL A 1069 60.83 -15.39 10.26
N ILE A 1070 59.53 -15.48 9.98
CA ILE A 1070 58.52 -15.93 10.94
C ILE A 1070 58.74 -17.40 11.30
N ALA A 1071 59.02 -18.25 10.33
CA ALA A 1071 59.27 -19.67 10.55
C ALA A 1071 60.51 -19.91 11.44
N GLU A 1072 61.58 -19.12 11.25
CA GLU A 1072 62.77 -19.18 12.10
C GLU A 1072 62.46 -18.77 13.54
N ARG A 1073 61.72 -17.67 13.74
CA ARG A 1073 61.30 -17.20 15.07
C ARG A 1073 60.31 -18.16 15.77
N LEU A 1074 59.56 -18.94 15.00
CA LEU A 1074 58.68 -20.01 15.52
C LEU A 1074 59.45 -21.32 15.79
N GLY A 1075 60.72 -21.43 15.40
CA GLY A 1075 61.50 -22.66 15.54
C GLY A 1075 61.07 -23.80 14.60
N LEU A 1076 60.51 -23.47 13.42
CA LEU A 1076 60.06 -24.46 12.44
C LEU A 1076 61.23 -24.98 11.58
N ASP A 1077 61.21 -26.27 11.25
CA ASP A 1077 62.18 -26.87 10.34
C ASP A 1077 61.91 -26.48 8.88
N ARG A 1078 62.80 -25.65 8.32
CA ARG A 1078 62.75 -25.11 6.94
C ARG A 1078 63.51 -25.96 5.93
N SER A 1079 64.10 -27.09 6.33
CA SER A 1079 64.98 -27.90 5.46
C SER A 1079 64.22 -28.63 4.34
N ARG A 1080 62.94 -28.94 4.56
CA ARG A 1080 62.09 -29.69 3.63
C ARG A 1080 60.69 -29.06 3.56
N SER A 1081 60.00 -29.20 2.44
CA SER A 1081 58.64 -28.66 2.27
C SER A 1081 57.57 -29.49 2.98
N ASP A 1082 57.82 -30.78 3.23
CA ASP A 1082 56.90 -31.72 3.88
C ASP A 1082 56.71 -31.45 5.38
N THR A 1083 57.51 -30.56 5.98
CA THR A 1083 57.30 -30.06 7.34
C THR A 1083 56.16 -29.04 7.44
N LEU A 1084 55.64 -28.58 6.29
CA LEU A 1084 54.55 -27.59 6.18
C LEU A 1084 54.86 -26.27 6.90
N TRP A 1085 56.15 -25.91 6.98
CA TRP A 1085 56.58 -24.71 7.69
C TRP A 1085 56.00 -23.42 7.08
N GLN A 1086 55.80 -23.39 5.76
CA GLN A 1086 55.22 -22.23 5.06
C GLN A 1086 53.77 -22.01 5.46
N ASP A 1087 52.97 -23.08 5.48
CA ASP A 1087 51.57 -23.06 5.90
C ASP A 1087 51.44 -22.61 7.36
N ALA A 1088 52.24 -23.18 8.26
CA ALA A 1088 52.24 -22.82 9.68
C ALA A 1088 52.60 -21.33 9.90
N ALA A 1089 53.68 -20.85 9.27
CA ALA A 1089 54.09 -19.45 9.36
C ALA A 1089 53.05 -18.49 8.74
N LEU A 1090 52.43 -18.89 7.63
CA LEU A 1090 51.40 -18.12 6.95
C LEU A 1090 50.13 -17.96 7.80
N VAL A 1091 49.72 -19.02 8.51
CA VAL A 1091 48.59 -18.97 9.43
C VAL A 1091 48.87 -17.98 10.56
N GLU A 1092 50.02 -18.09 11.26
CA GLU A 1092 50.35 -17.17 12.36
C GLU A 1092 50.48 -15.72 11.88
N LEU A 1093 51.03 -15.48 10.68
CA LEU A 1093 51.06 -14.14 10.09
C LEU A 1093 49.66 -13.56 9.84
N ASN A 1094 48.72 -14.37 9.33
CA ASN A 1094 47.34 -13.91 9.14
C ASN A 1094 46.62 -13.69 10.48
N VAL A 1095 46.91 -14.49 11.51
CA VAL A 1095 46.43 -14.25 12.88
C VAL A 1095 46.96 -12.91 13.40
N ALA A 1096 48.24 -12.59 13.18
CA ALA A 1096 48.84 -11.32 13.57
C ALA A 1096 48.12 -10.13 12.92
N VAL A 1097 47.90 -10.19 11.60
CA VAL A 1097 47.22 -9.15 10.83
C VAL A 1097 45.79 -8.92 11.36
N LEU A 1098 44.98 -9.98 11.47
CA LEU A 1098 43.60 -9.87 11.93
C LEU A 1098 43.51 -9.36 13.37
N HIS A 1099 44.43 -9.80 14.24
CA HIS A 1099 44.51 -9.33 15.62
C HIS A 1099 44.84 -7.83 15.69
N SER A 1100 45.85 -7.41 14.94
CA SER A 1100 46.35 -6.03 14.96
C SER A 1100 45.29 -5.04 14.48
N PHE A 1101 44.62 -5.35 13.38
CA PHE A 1101 43.54 -4.50 12.86
C PHE A 1101 42.37 -4.41 13.85
N ARG A 1102 42.04 -5.52 14.54
CA ARG A 1102 41.02 -5.52 15.59
C ARG A 1102 41.42 -4.64 16.78
N GLN A 1103 42.66 -4.73 17.25
CA GLN A 1103 43.16 -3.92 18.36
C GLN A 1103 43.18 -2.42 18.01
N ALA A 1104 43.60 -2.10 16.78
CA ALA A 1104 43.59 -0.74 16.25
C ALA A 1104 42.18 -0.21 15.93
N LYS A 1105 41.12 -1.02 16.13
CA LYS A 1105 39.73 -0.71 15.78
C LYS A 1105 39.57 -0.31 14.30
N VAL A 1106 40.36 -0.93 13.44
CA VAL A 1106 40.30 -0.75 11.98
C VAL A 1106 39.48 -1.88 11.36
N ARG A 1107 38.50 -1.50 10.55
CA ARG A 1107 37.61 -2.44 9.87
C ARG A 1107 38.37 -3.32 8.88
N MET A 1108 38.29 -4.62 9.10
CA MET A 1108 38.84 -5.68 8.24
C MET A 1108 37.97 -6.93 8.42
N LEU A 1109 37.85 -7.75 7.38
CA LEU A 1109 37.22 -9.08 7.47
C LEU A 1109 38.21 -10.19 7.17
N ASP A 1110 37.99 -11.36 7.77
CA ASP A 1110 38.68 -12.58 7.40
C ASP A 1110 38.07 -13.19 6.12
N HIS A 1111 38.82 -14.12 5.53
CA HIS A 1111 38.49 -14.71 4.24
C HIS A 1111 37.34 -15.73 4.30
N HIS A 1112 37.09 -16.38 5.45
CA HIS A 1112 35.93 -17.27 5.61
C HIS A 1112 34.64 -16.44 5.64
N THR A 1113 34.61 -15.38 6.46
CA THR A 1113 33.47 -14.47 6.56
C THR A 1113 33.14 -13.80 5.21
N LEU A 1114 34.16 -13.37 4.46
CA LEU A 1114 33.93 -12.77 3.14
C LEU A 1114 33.43 -13.78 2.10
N ALA A 1115 33.91 -15.03 2.14
CA ALA A 1115 33.37 -16.09 1.29
C ALA A 1115 31.89 -16.39 1.58
N ASP A 1116 31.49 -16.37 2.86
CA ASP A 1116 30.07 -16.51 3.23
C ASP A 1116 29.22 -15.33 2.74
N TYR A 1117 29.73 -14.10 2.82
CA TYR A 1117 29.05 -12.93 2.26
C TYR A 1117 28.91 -13.01 0.74
N PHE A 1118 29.90 -13.57 0.05
CA PHE A 1118 29.81 -13.82 -1.39
C PHE A 1118 28.66 -14.80 -1.71
N LYS A 1119 28.48 -15.87 -0.91
CA LYS A 1119 27.33 -16.78 -1.07
C LYS A 1119 25.99 -16.09 -0.87
N LYS A 1120 25.89 -15.20 0.11
CA LYS A 1120 24.70 -14.37 0.31
C LYS A 1120 24.45 -13.41 -0.85
N PHE A 1121 25.50 -12.90 -1.49
CA PHE A 1121 25.38 -12.10 -2.70
C PHE A 1121 24.84 -12.94 -3.86
N GLU A 1122 25.38 -14.13 -4.10
CA GLU A 1122 24.87 -15.06 -5.13
C GLU A 1122 23.39 -15.39 -4.91
N GLU A 1123 22.98 -15.63 -3.67
CA GLU A 1123 21.59 -15.86 -3.34
C GLU A 1123 20.68 -14.66 -3.65
N GLN A 1124 21.12 -13.44 -3.32
CA GLN A 1124 20.38 -12.21 -3.62
C GLN A 1124 20.22 -11.96 -5.12
N GLU A 1125 21.28 -12.19 -5.88
CA GLU A 1125 21.26 -12.07 -7.34
C GLU A 1125 20.33 -13.11 -7.97
N ARG A 1126 20.38 -14.35 -7.48
CA ARG A 1126 19.49 -15.44 -7.90
C ARG A 1126 18.02 -15.14 -7.59
N GLN A 1127 17.71 -14.57 -6.43
CA GLN A 1127 16.35 -14.12 -6.08
C GLN A 1127 15.85 -13.05 -7.05
N CYS A 1128 16.74 -12.16 -7.51
CA CYS A 1128 16.47 -11.17 -8.54
C CYS A 1128 16.49 -11.74 -9.97
N LYS A 1129 16.62 -13.07 -10.14
CA LYS A 1129 16.76 -13.77 -11.43
C LYS A 1129 17.90 -13.24 -12.29
N ARG A 1130 19.00 -12.82 -11.67
CA ARG A 1130 20.20 -12.29 -12.34
C ARG A 1130 21.34 -13.32 -12.20
N PRO A 1131 22.06 -13.62 -13.28
CA PRO A 1131 23.22 -14.51 -13.20
C PRO A 1131 24.36 -13.80 -12.47
N VAL A 1132 25.16 -14.58 -11.72
CA VAL A 1132 26.39 -14.09 -11.11
C VAL A 1132 27.57 -14.60 -11.91
N TYR A 1133 28.33 -13.67 -12.46
CA TYR A 1133 29.60 -13.96 -13.11
C TYR A 1133 30.76 -13.68 -12.15
N ALA A 1134 31.75 -14.55 -12.15
CA ALA A 1134 32.86 -14.51 -11.20
C ALA A 1134 34.11 -15.17 -11.78
N ASP A 1135 35.27 -14.59 -11.48
CA ASP A 1135 36.58 -15.17 -11.80
C ASP A 1135 37.03 -16.03 -10.62
N TRP A 1136 36.84 -17.35 -10.73
CA TRP A 1136 37.08 -18.29 -9.62
C TRP A 1136 38.47 -18.13 -8.99
N SER A 1137 39.51 -17.90 -9.81
CA SER A 1137 40.88 -17.76 -9.32
C SER A 1137 41.13 -16.49 -8.50
N TRP A 1138 40.23 -15.51 -8.56
CA TRP A 1138 40.25 -14.29 -7.76
C TRP A 1138 39.31 -14.35 -6.56
N ILE A 1139 38.20 -15.08 -6.67
CA ILE A 1139 37.23 -15.22 -5.59
C ILE A 1139 37.70 -16.21 -4.52
N VAL A 1140 38.37 -17.30 -4.90
CA VAL A 1140 38.93 -18.24 -3.92
C VAL A 1140 40.10 -17.58 -3.17
N PRO A 1141 40.06 -17.52 -1.83
CA PRO A 1141 41.14 -16.91 -1.06
C PRO A 1141 42.49 -17.63 -1.26
N PRO A 1142 43.63 -16.90 -1.16
CA PRO A 1142 44.96 -17.45 -1.42
C PRO A 1142 45.47 -18.40 -0.32
N MET A 1143 44.71 -18.59 0.76
CA MET A 1143 44.94 -19.61 1.78
C MET A 1143 43.62 -20.30 2.12
N SER A 1144 43.69 -21.55 2.59
CA SER A 1144 42.51 -22.29 3.05
C SER A 1144 41.39 -22.44 2.01
N GLY A 1145 41.72 -22.47 0.71
CA GLY A 1145 40.76 -22.38 -0.39
C GLY A 1145 39.56 -23.34 -0.24
N SER A 1146 39.81 -24.65 -0.19
CA SER A 1146 38.75 -25.68 -0.05
C SER A 1146 37.98 -25.66 1.27
N LEU A 1147 38.46 -24.91 2.28
CA LEU A 1147 37.74 -24.66 3.53
C LEU A 1147 36.74 -23.51 3.42
N THR A 1148 36.64 -22.87 2.26
CA THR A 1148 35.67 -21.81 1.98
C THR A 1148 34.57 -22.31 1.05
N PRO A 1149 33.32 -21.84 1.19
CA PRO A 1149 32.21 -22.29 0.34
C PRO A 1149 32.38 -21.91 -1.13
N VAL A 1150 33.18 -20.87 -1.43
CA VAL A 1150 33.39 -20.39 -2.81
C VAL A 1150 34.26 -21.32 -3.66
N PHE A 1151 35.10 -22.16 -3.03
CA PHE A 1151 35.91 -23.14 -3.76
C PHE A 1151 35.05 -24.18 -4.49
N HIS A 1152 33.96 -24.62 -3.86
CA HIS A 1152 33.10 -25.70 -4.35
C HIS A 1152 32.02 -25.23 -5.33
N THR A 1153 32.16 -24.04 -5.90
CA THR A 1153 31.13 -23.44 -6.76
C THR A 1153 31.67 -23.21 -8.15
N ASP A 1154 30.93 -23.74 -9.13
CA ASP A 1154 31.19 -23.49 -10.53
C ASP A 1154 30.84 -22.04 -10.86
N MET A 1155 31.83 -21.29 -11.35
CA MET A 1155 31.72 -19.87 -11.64
C MET A 1155 32.04 -19.61 -13.11
N GLU A 1156 31.10 -18.99 -13.81
CA GLU A 1156 31.34 -18.50 -15.17
C GLU A 1156 31.93 -17.08 -15.12
N ASN A 1157 33.06 -16.85 -15.81
CA ASN A 1157 33.72 -15.55 -15.83
C ASN A 1157 33.33 -14.75 -17.08
N ARG A 1158 32.38 -13.84 -16.91
CA ARG A 1158 31.97 -12.85 -17.92
C ARG A 1158 32.12 -11.44 -17.37
N ILE A 1159 32.50 -10.51 -18.24
CA ILE A 1159 32.77 -9.12 -17.88
C ILE A 1159 31.61 -8.27 -18.38
N LEU A 1160 30.74 -7.83 -17.49
CA LEU A 1160 29.59 -6.98 -17.87
C LEU A 1160 29.94 -5.50 -17.73
N LYS A 1161 29.36 -4.64 -18.57
CA LYS A 1161 29.37 -3.18 -18.41
C LYS A 1161 28.09 -2.70 -17.71
N PRO A 1162 28.14 -1.63 -16.90
CA PRO A 1162 29.32 -0.87 -16.48
C PRO A 1162 30.32 -1.72 -15.68
N ASN A 1163 31.62 -1.38 -15.74
CA ASN A 1163 32.67 -2.08 -14.97
C ASN A 1163 33.89 -1.19 -14.67
N TYR A 1164 34.72 -1.65 -13.73
CA TYR A 1164 36.06 -1.13 -13.52
C TYR A 1164 37.07 -1.94 -14.33
N LEU A 1165 37.83 -1.27 -15.19
CA LEU A 1165 38.76 -1.90 -16.13
C LEU A 1165 40.18 -1.37 -15.92
N TYR A 1166 41.16 -2.24 -16.12
CA TYR A 1166 42.57 -1.87 -16.13
C TYR A 1166 42.89 -0.93 -17.29
N GLN A 1167 43.89 -0.08 -17.08
CA GLN A 1167 44.41 0.85 -18.07
C GLN A 1167 45.92 0.67 -18.16
N ASP A 1168 46.50 0.98 -19.32
CA ASP A 1168 47.95 0.99 -19.46
C ASP A 1168 48.59 2.07 -18.56
N ASP A 1169 49.74 1.73 -17.98
CA ASP A 1169 50.52 2.66 -17.18
C ASP A 1169 50.90 3.88 -18.06
N PRO A 1170 50.64 5.11 -17.61
CA PRO A 1170 50.79 6.31 -18.44
C PRO A 1170 52.24 6.65 -18.81
N TRP A 1171 53.23 6.07 -18.12
CA TRP A 1171 54.65 6.22 -18.43
C TRP A 1171 55.20 5.13 -19.36
N LYS A 1172 54.40 4.10 -19.69
CA LYS A 1172 54.78 3.07 -20.65
C LYS A 1172 54.29 3.48 -22.05
N ALA A 1173 55.06 3.11 -23.08
CA ALA A 1173 54.60 3.28 -24.46
C ALA A 1173 53.27 2.53 -24.66
N PRO A 1174 52.31 3.07 -25.43
CA PRO A 1174 51.03 2.42 -25.68
C PRO A 1174 51.26 1.01 -26.23
N LYS A 1175 50.68 -0.01 -25.59
CA LYS A 1175 50.76 -1.39 -26.09
C LYS A 1175 49.69 -1.61 -27.15
N GLY A 1176 49.93 -1.09 -28.37
CA GLY A 1176 49.17 -1.43 -29.58
C GLY A 1176 47.74 -0.91 -29.63
#